data_AF-A0A453M4U0-F1
#
_entry.id   AF-A0A453M4U0-F1
#
_cell.length_a   1.000
_cell.length_b   1.000
_cell.length_c   1.000
_cell.angle_alpha   90.00
_cell.angle_beta   90.00
_cell.angle_gamma   90.00
#
_symmetry.space_group_name_H-M   'P 1'
#
loop_
_entity.id
_entity.type
_entity.pdbx_description
1 polymer ?
#
loop_
_entity_poly.entity_id
_entity_poly.type
_entity_poly.pdbx_seq_one_letter_code
_entity_poly.pdbx_strand_id
1 'polypeptide(L)'
;TEWTREEDEKLLHLAKLMPTQWRTIAPIVGRTPSQCLERYEKLLDAACAKDENYEPNDDPRKLRPGEIDPNPESKPARPDPVDMDEDEKEMLSEARARLANTRGKKAKRKAREKQLEEARRLASLQKRRELKAAGIDNRHKKRKRKGIDYNAEIPFEKRPPPGFYDTVGEDRPLEHVQFPTTIEELEGRRRVDVEAQLRKQDIAKNKILQRQDAPAAIMQANKLNDPEAVTRRSKLMLPPPQISDIELEEIAKMGNAGDPALAEELGEGSTATRTLLANYSQTPRLGMTPLRTPQRTPGGKGDAIMMEAENLARLRESQTPLLGGDNPELHPSDFSGVTPRKKEMQTPNPMATPLASPGPGVTPRIGMTPSRDGNSFGLTPKGTPFRDELHINEEVEMQDSMQLELRRQAELRKGLRSGFASIPQPKNEYQIVMPPITEENEESEEKIEEDMSDRLARERAEEQARQEALLRKRSKVLQRSLPRPPAASVEILRQSLIKGGESRSTFVPPTSLEQADELINEELLRLLEHDNAKYPLDGQIQREKKKGSKRQANAAPFVPEIEGFDEHELKEASSMVEEEIQYLRVAMGHENESFEDFVKSHDACQEDLMFFPTNNSYGLASVAGNADKISALQHEFEMLKKRMDDEAKKASRLEQKIKLLTQGYQ
;
A
#
# COMPACT_ATOMS: atom_id res chain seq x y z
N THR A 1 28.99 16.81 14.65
CA THR A 1 29.60 15.92 15.66
C THR A 1 30.59 16.71 16.47
N GLU A 2 30.76 16.35 17.74
CA GLU A 2 31.85 16.87 18.59
C GLU A 2 33.22 16.48 18.00
N TRP A 3 34.29 17.09 18.51
CA TRP A 3 35.67 16.79 18.11
C TRP A 3 36.20 15.61 18.91
N THR A 4 36.82 14.64 18.24
CA THR A 4 37.51 13.55 18.92
C THR A 4 38.95 13.95 19.28
N ARG A 5 39.51 13.30 20.31
CA ARG A 5 40.90 13.49 20.75
C ARG A 5 41.90 13.31 19.59
N GLU A 6 41.64 12.33 18.71
CA GLU A 6 42.48 12.04 17.54
C GLU A 6 42.38 13.13 16.47
N GLU A 7 41.22 13.78 16.31
CA GLU A 7 41.08 14.94 15.41
C GLU A 7 41.81 16.17 15.94
N ASP A 8 41.77 16.41 17.26
CA ASP A 8 42.45 17.55 17.90
C ASP A 8 43.99 17.40 17.87
N GLU A 9 44.51 16.23 18.26
CA GLU A 9 45.96 15.94 18.20
C GLU A 9 46.49 16.06 16.75
N LYS A 10 45.71 15.59 15.77
CA LYS A 10 46.02 15.73 14.33
C LYS A 10 45.93 17.17 13.83
N LEU A 11 44.96 17.96 14.32
CA LEU A 11 44.80 19.38 13.99
C LEU A 11 45.99 20.21 14.47
N LEU A 12 46.40 20.05 15.74
CA LEU A 12 47.55 20.74 16.32
C LEU A 12 48.85 20.39 15.57
N HIS A 13 49.09 19.10 15.31
CA HIS A 13 50.27 18.66 14.57
C HIS A 13 50.33 19.22 13.14
N LEU A 14 49.21 19.25 12.41
CA LEU A 14 49.17 19.78 11.04
C LEU A 14 49.26 21.31 11.01
N ALA A 15 48.72 22.02 11.99
CA ALA A 15 48.88 23.48 12.12
C ALA A 15 50.34 23.88 12.43
N LYS A 16 51.05 23.07 13.22
CA LYS A 16 52.49 23.20 13.51
C LYS A 16 53.35 22.94 12.27
N LEU A 17 52.97 21.97 11.43
CA LEU A 17 53.69 21.60 10.20
C LEU A 17 53.42 22.56 9.02
N MET A 18 52.20 23.10 8.92
CA MET A 18 51.78 24.00 7.84
C MET A 18 51.06 25.25 8.39
N PRO A 19 51.79 26.21 8.98
CA PRO A 19 51.21 27.38 9.64
C PRO A 19 50.19 28.12 8.76
N THR A 20 49.02 28.40 9.35
CA THR A 20 47.85 29.09 8.75
C THR A 20 47.25 28.50 7.46
N GLN A 21 47.70 27.33 6.99
CA GLN A 21 47.21 26.71 5.73
C GLN A 21 45.89 25.93 5.90
N TRP A 22 44.86 26.56 6.47
CA TRP A 22 43.60 25.89 6.84
C TRP A 22 42.89 25.17 5.69
N ARG A 23 42.98 25.67 4.45
CA ARG A 23 42.42 25.01 3.26
C ARG A 23 43.16 23.72 2.88
N THR A 24 44.43 23.57 3.27
CA THR A 24 45.26 22.37 3.07
C THR A 24 45.08 21.39 4.23
N ILE A 25 44.98 21.89 5.46
CA ILE A 25 44.83 21.07 6.69
C ILE A 25 43.46 20.39 6.74
N ALA A 26 42.38 21.13 6.47
CA ALA A 26 41.03 20.67 6.76
C ALA A 26 40.59 19.39 6.01
N PRO A 27 40.92 19.18 4.72
CA PRO A 27 40.67 17.91 4.04
C PRO A 27 41.43 16.71 4.62
N ILE A 28 42.57 16.95 5.29
CA ILE A 28 43.38 15.91 5.94
C ILE A 28 42.78 15.56 7.32
N VAL A 29 42.24 16.55 8.03
CA VAL A 29 41.54 16.34 9.32
C VAL A 29 40.15 15.72 9.12
N GLY A 30 39.42 16.11 8.06
CA GLY A 30 38.06 15.65 7.77
C GLY A 30 36.95 16.63 8.19
N ARG A 31 37.29 17.91 8.43
CA ARG A 31 36.38 18.99 8.85
C ARG A 31 36.43 20.15 7.85
N THR A 32 35.64 21.22 8.04
CA THR A 32 35.75 22.42 7.19
C THR A 32 36.91 23.33 7.61
N PRO A 33 37.48 24.16 6.72
CA PRO A 33 38.55 25.10 7.07
C PRO A 33 38.19 26.07 8.21
N SER A 34 36.94 26.53 8.26
CA SER A 34 36.42 27.37 9.34
C SER A 34 36.37 26.62 10.67
N GLN A 35 35.84 25.39 10.69
CA GLN A 35 35.81 24.55 11.90
C GLN A 35 37.22 24.22 12.41
N CYS A 36 38.18 23.93 11.51
CA CYS A 36 39.57 23.71 11.89
C CYS A 36 40.22 24.94 12.53
N LEU A 37 40.01 26.13 11.95
CA LEU A 37 40.51 27.39 12.51
C LEU A 37 39.88 27.67 13.87
N GLU A 38 38.55 27.64 13.96
CA GLU A 38 37.78 27.90 15.18
C GLU A 38 38.16 26.92 16.32
N ARG A 39 38.35 25.63 16.00
CA ARG A 39 38.80 24.63 16.99
C ARG A 39 40.23 24.88 17.43
N TYR A 40 41.14 25.17 16.50
CA TYR A 40 42.54 25.46 16.80
C TYR A 40 42.68 26.68 17.72
N GLU A 41 41.97 27.77 17.44
CA GLU A 41 41.98 28.94 18.31
C GLU A 41 41.41 28.63 19.69
N LYS A 42 40.28 27.90 19.79
CA LYS A 42 39.75 27.44 21.08
C LYS A 42 40.70 26.52 21.87
N LEU A 43 41.56 25.76 21.19
CA LEU A 43 42.59 24.93 21.84
C LEU A 43 43.78 25.77 22.35
N LEU A 44 44.18 26.82 21.62
CA LEU A 44 45.18 27.78 22.09
C LEU A 44 44.64 28.63 23.25
N ASP A 45 43.45 29.21 23.10
CA ASP A 45 42.82 30.06 24.12
C ASP A 45 42.61 29.27 25.43
N ALA A 46 42.26 27.97 25.35
CA ALA A 46 42.15 27.08 26.51
C ALA A 46 43.50 26.70 27.17
N ALA A 47 44.63 26.91 26.49
CA ALA A 47 45.96 26.80 27.08
C ALA A 47 46.40 28.13 27.70
N CYS A 48 46.24 29.25 26.98
CA CYS A 48 46.59 30.60 27.43
C CYS A 48 45.76 31.05 28.65
N ALA A 49 44.49 30.67 28.75
CA ALA A 49 43.60 31.04 29.88
C ALA A 49 43.96 30.35 31.22
N LYS A 50 45.17 29.77 31.34
CA LYS A 50 45.79 29.38 32.62
C LYS A 50 46.77 30.41 33.17
N ASP A 51 47.25 31.34 32.34
CA ASP A 51 47.92 32.56 32.81
C ASP A 51 46.85 33.61 33.13
N GLU A 52 47.03 34.36 34.24
CA GLU A 52 45.96 35.03 34.98
C GLU A 52 45.32 36.28 34.31
N ASN A 53 45.50 36.49 33.00
CA ASN A 53 45.27 37.79 32.34
C ASN A 53 44.31 37.73 31.12
N TYR A 54 43.33 36.82 31.11
CA TYR A 54 42.33 36.70 30.03
C TYR A 54 40.97 37.29 30.42
N GLU A 55 40.59 38.43 29.82
CA GLU A 55 39.28 39.07 29.97
C GLU A 55 38.34 38.70 28.80
N PRO A 56 37.25 37.94 29.02
CA PRO A 56 36.39 37.46 27.94
C PRO A 56 35.67 38.55 27.12
N ASN A 57 35.67 39.80 27.56
CA ASN A 57 34.99 40.91 26.88
C ASN A 57 35.85 41.62 25.81
N ASP A 58 37.17 41.48 25.84
CA ASP A 58 38.09 42.26 24.97
C ASP A 58 38.71 41.40 23.84
N ASP A 59 38.15 40.21 23.59
CA ASP A 59 38.55 39.30 22.51
C ASP A 59 38.26 39.91 21.12
N PRO A 60 39.29 40.28 20.32
CA PRO A 60 39.11 40.96 19.04
C PRO A 60 38.52 40.06 17.95
N ARG A 61 38.30 38.77 18.21
CA ARG A 61 37.62 37.85 17.29
C ARG A 61 36.09 37.96 17.37
N LYS A 62 35.55 38.58 18.42
CA LYS A 62 34.10 38.76 18.59
C LYS A 62 33.64 39.98 17.83
N LEU A 63 32.76 39.75 16.83
CA LEU A 63 32.12 40.80 16.03
C LEU A 63 31.51 41.87 16.94
N ARG A 64 31.88 43.12 16.69
CA ARG A 64 31.38 44.26 17.46
C ARG A 64 29.92 44.54 17.09
N PRO A 65 29.05 45.02 18.00
CA PRO A 65 27.67 45.35 17.66
C PRO A 65 27.59 46.34 16.49
N GLY A 66 27.04 45.90 15.35
CA GLY A 66 26.97 46.67 14.09
C GLY A 66 27.95 46.20 13.00
N GLU A 67 28.87 45.29 13.31
CA GLU A 67 29.81 44.70 12.34
C GLU A 67 29.17 43.51 11.60
N ILE A 68 29.34 43.46 10.27
CA ILE A 68 28.84 42.36 9.44
C ILE A 68 29.85 41.21 9.48
N ASP A 69 29.36 40.01 9.77
CA ASP A 69 30.16 38.78 9.74
C ASP A 69 30.78 38.54 8.35
N PRO A 70 32.12 38.39 8.23
CA PRO A 70 32.75 38.02 6.96
C PRO A 70 32.43 36.61 6.46
N ASN A 71 32.01 35.67 7.31
CA ASN A 71 31.80 34.25 6.98
C ASN A 71 30.44 33.71 7.51
N PRO A 72 29.29 34.34 7.21
CA PRO A 72 28.00 33.96 7.81
C PRO A 72 27.55 32.55 7.45
N GLU A 73 27.98 32.06 6.28
CA GLU A 73 27.81 30.69 5.77
C GLU A 73 28.40 29.61 6.69
N SER A 74 29.29 29.99 7.61
CA SER A 74 29.93 29.06 8.55
C SER A 74 29.14 28.84 9.84
N LYS A 75 28.15 29.70 10.13
CA LYS A 75 27.29 29.62 11.32
C LYS A 75 26.10 28.69 11.10
N PRO A 76 25.53 28.10 12.17
CA PRO A 76 24.27 27.37 12.07
C PRO A 76 23.15 28.29 11.57
N ALA A 77 22.24 27.75 10.77
CA ALA A 77 21.03 28.45 10.37
C ALA A 77 20.22 28.87 11.61
N ARG A 78 19.59 30.06 11.54
CA ARG A 78 18.59 30.47 12.53
C ARG A 78 17.36 29.57 12.41
N PRO A 79 16.70 29.20 13.52
CA PRO A 79 15.37 28.62 13.46
C PRO A 79 14.37 29.61 12.85
N ASP A 80 13.49 29.10 12.01
CA ASP A 80 12.31 29.76 11.46
C ASP A 80 11.47 30.43 12.58
N PRO A 81 11.10 31.73 12.46
CA PRO A 81 10.18 32.36 13.42
C PRO A 81 8.77 31.74 13.37
N VAL A 82 8.05 31.78 14.48
CA VAL A 82 6.65 31.27 14.55
C VAL A 82 5.75 32.05 13.58
N ASP A 83 5.85 33.38 13.62
CA ASP A 83 5.23 34.28 12.66
C ASP A 83 6.23 34.62 11.55
N MET A 84 6.42 33.68 10.60
CA MET A 84 7.13 33.91 9.33
C MET A 84 6.60 35.17 8.64
N ASP A 85 7.46 35.97 8.01
CA ASP A 85 7.01 37.18 7.31
C ASP A 85 6.38 36.89 5.93
N GLU A 86 5.95 37.94 5.23
CA GLU A 86 5.32 37.78 3.90
C GLU A 86 6.33 37.34 2.83
N ASP A 87 7.59 37.80 2.92
CA ASP A 87 8.67 37.45 1.97
C ASP A 87 9.07 35.97 2.09
N GLU A 88 9.20 35.46 3.32
CA GLU A 88 9.48 34.05 3.60
C GLU A 88 8.31 33.15 3.16
N LYS A 89 7.07 33.57 3.43
CA LYS A 89 5.86 32.86 2.97
C LYS A 89 5.74 32.85 1.45
N GLU A 90 6.01 33.97 0.77
CA GLU A 90 6.02 34.04 -0.70
C GLU A 90 7.15 33.15 -1.26
N MET A 91 8.37 33.26 -0.74
CA MET A 91 9.53 32.43 -1.12
C MET A 91 9.21 30.94 -1.03
N LEU A 92 8.63 30.47 0.08
CA LEU A 92 8.22 29.08 0.25
C LEU A 92 7.11 28.69 -0.72
N SER A 93 6.16 29.59 -1.02
CA SER A 93 5.12 29.36 -2.02
C SER A 93 5.71 29.22 -3.44
N GLU A 94 6.68 30.07 -3.79
CA GLU A 94 7.32 30.05 -5.10
C GLU A 94 8.23 28.83 -5.24
N ALA A 95 8.97 28.44 -4.19
CA ALA A 95 9.76 27.21 -4.17
C ALA A 95 8.89 25.97 -4.40
N ARG A 96 7.76 25.86 -3.69
CA ARG A 96 6.76 24.79 -3.89
C ARG A 96 6.21 24.81 -5.32
N ALA A 97 5.86 25.99 -5.84
CA ALA A 97 5.36 26.15 -7.21
C ALA A 97 6.40 25.78 -8.26
N ARG A 98 7.68 26.17 -8.09
CA ARG A 98 8.79 25.81 -8.99
C ARG A 98 9.01 24.30 -9.01
N LEU A 99 9.08 23.64 -7.85
CA LEU A 99 9.26 22.19 -7.73
C LEU A 99 8.12 21.38 -8.37
N ALA A 100 6.87 21.80 -8.21
CA ALA A 100 5.72 21.15 -8.84
C ALA A 100 5.68 21.31 -10.38
N ASN A 101 6.38 22.31 -10.94
CA ASN A 101 6.24 22.75 -12.32
C ASN A 101 7.16 22.03 -13.34
N THR A 102 7.04 20.71 -13.44
CA THR A 102 7.78 19.87 -14.40
C THR A 102 7.48 20.15 -15.89
N ARG A 103 6.45 20.95 -16.21
CA ARG A 103 5.95 21.17 -17.59
C ARG A 103 6.39 22.51 -18.19
N GLY A 104 7.25 22.46 -19.21
CA GLY A 104 7.70 23.64 -19.96
C GLY A 104 6.62 24.37 -20.78
N LYS A 105 6.95 25.59 -21.25
CA LYS A 105 6.03 26.53 -21.92
C LYS A 105 5.21 25.91 -23.07
N LYS A 106 5.82 25.06 -23.92
CA LYS A 106 5.14 24.39 -25.05
C LYS A 106 4.09 23.37 -24.60
N ALA A 107 4.38 22.59 -23.55
CA ALA A 107 3.44 21.62 -22.98
C ALA A 107 2.26 22.32 -22.30
N LYS A 108 2.53 23.36 -21.50
CA LYS A 108 1.47 24.20 -20.88
C LYS A 108 0.58 24.86 -21.94
N ARG A 109 1.14 25.36 -23.04
CA ARG A 109 0.37 25.91 -24.18
C ARG A 109 -0.53 24.83 -24.81
N LYS A 110 0.02 23.65 -25.15
CA LYS A 110 -0.74 22.56 -25.77
C LYS A 110 -1.83 21.97 -24.88
N ALA A 111 -1.64 21.94 -23.56
CA ALA A 111 -2.69 21.54 -22.62
C ALA A 111 -3.89 22.49 -22.66
N ARG A 112 -3.65 23.81 -22.60
CA ARG A 112 -4.73 24.82 -22.75
C ARG A 112 -5.36 24.81 -24.14
N GLU A 113 -4.56 24.59 -25.17
CA GLU A 113 -5.03 24.46 -26.56
C GLU A 113 -6.00 23.28 -26.70
N LYS A 114 -5.67 22.11 -26.12
CA LYS A 114 -6.55 20.95 -26.05
C LYS A 114 -7.85 21.26 -25.29
N GLN A 115 -7.78 21.88 -24.11
CA GLN A 115 -8.98 22.25 -23.34
C GLN A 115 -9.90 23.21 -24.11
N LEU A 116 -9.33 24.19 -24.82
CA LEU A 116 -10.08 25.10 -25.68
C LEU A 116 -10.66 24.41 -26.92
N GLU A 117 -9.99 23.40 -27.47
CA GLU A 117 -10.50 22.59 -28.57
C GLU A 117 -11.65 21.67 -28.12
N GLU A 118 -11.55 21.06 -26.94
CA GLU A 118 -12.62 20.28 -26.31
C GLU A 118 -13.85 21.15 -26.00
N ALA A 119 -13.66 22.33 -25.40
CA ALA A 119 -14.74 23.28 -25.16
C ALA A 119 -15.42 23.75 -26.47
N ARG A 120 -14.64 24.07 -27.52
CA ARG A 120 -15.18 24.41 -28.84
C ARG A 120 -15.92 23.24 -29.50
N ARG A 121 -15.43 22.01 -29.35
CA ARG A 121 -16.09 20.79 -29.84
C ARG A 121 -17.43 20.59 -29.15
N LEU A 122 -17.49 20.74 -27.83
CA LEU A 122 -18.73 20.62 -27.05
C LEU A 122 -19.75 21.71 -27.44
N ALA A 123 -19.35 22.98 -27.45
CA ALA A 123 -20.25 24.08 -27.85
C ALA A 123 -20.75 23.95 -29.31
N SER A 124 -19.92 23.46 -30.23
CA SER A 124 -20.33 23.18 -31.61
C SER A 124 -21.26 21.97 -31.73
N LEU A 125 -21.09 20.98 -30.85
CA LEU A 125 -21.92 19.77 -30.81
C LEU A 125 -23.28 20.06 -30.16
N GLN A 126 -23.32 20.89 -29.12
CA GLN A 126 -24.55 21.46 -28.55
C GLN A 126 -25.36 22.20 -29.62
N LYS A 127 -24.77 23.18 -30.31
CA LYS A 127 -25.45 23.90 -31.40
C LYS A 127 -25.92 22.99 -32.54
N ARG A 128 -25.23 21.88 -32.80
CA ARG A 128 -25.69 20.86 -33.76
C ARG A 128 -26.87 20.05 -33.20
N ARG A 129 -26.88 19.69 -31.91
CA ARG A 129 -28.02 19.01 -31.26
C ARG A 129 -29.26 19.91 -31.28
N GLU A 130 -29.12 21.18 -30.88
CA GLU A 130 -30.19 22.18 -30.90
C GLU A 130 -30.80 22.34 -32.31
N LEU A 131 -29.97 22.57 -33.33
CA LEU A 131 -30.45 22.72 -34.70
C LEU A 131 -31.04 21.42 -35.27
N LYS A 132 -30.49 20.24 -34.93
CA LYS A 132 -31.08 18.96 -35.38
C LYS A 132 -32.40 18.65 -34.66
N ALA A 133 -32.54 19.01 -33.39
CA ALA A 133 -33.81 18.90 -32.65
C ALA A 133 -34.88 19.84 -33.25
N ALA A 134 -34.47 21.02 -33.74
CA ALA A 134 -35.31 21.92 -34.53
C ALA A 134 -35.50 21.51 -36.01
N GLY A 135 -35.00 20.33 -36.43
CA GLY A 135 -35.13 19.82 -37.81
C GLY A 135 -34.28 20.53 -38.87
N ILE A 136 -33.35 21.41 -38.49
CA ILE A 136 -32.54 22.22 -39.42
C ILE A 136 -31.27 21.48 -39.82
N ASP A 137 -31.32 20.78 -40.95
CA ASP A 137 -30.21 19.97 -41.47
C ASP A 137 -29.06 20.81 -42.04
N ASN A 138 -28.08 21.10 -41.16
CA ASN A 138 -27.02 22.05 -41.44
C ASN A 138 -25.90 21.43 -42.30
N ARG A 139 -25.87 21.73 -43.61
CA ARG A 139 -24.91 21.14 -44.58
C ARG A 139 -23.46 21.57 -44.29
N HIS A 140 -22.65 20.64 -43.79
CA HIS A 140 -21.27 20.93 -43.36
C HIS A 140 -20.31 21.16 -44.54
N LYS A 141 -19.61 22.30 -44.55
CA LYS A 141 -18.49 22.55 -45.47
C LYS A 141 -17.29 21.68 -45.09
N LYS A 142 -17.14 20.49 -45.71
CA LYS A 142 -15.91 19.67 -45.60
C LYS A 142 -14.70 20.54 -45.99
N ARG A 143 -13.80 20.84 -45.05
CA ARG A 143 -12.51 21.49 -45.35
C ARG A 143 -11.68 20.50 -46.19
N LYS A 144 -11.07 20.95 -47.29
CA LYS A 144 -10.16 20.11 -48.09
C LYS A 144 -8.96 19.70 -47.21
N ARG A 145 -8.97 18.47 -46.69
CA ARG A 145 -7.93 17.92 -45.82
C ARG A 145 -6.86 17.26 -46.69
N LYS A 146 -5.59 17.46 -46.36
CA LYS A 146 -4.46 16.80 -47.04
C LYS A 146 -4.15 15.49 -46.31
N GLY A 147 -4.83 14.40 -46.70
CA GLY A 147 -4.71 13.07 -46.10
C GLY A 147 -6.00 12.24 -46.19
N ILE A 148 -5.94 11.00 -45.69
CA ILE A 148 -7.01 10.00 -45.66
C ILE A 148 -8.22 10.45 -44.81
N ASP A 149 -9.44 10.06 -45.20
CA ASP A 149 -10.67 10.27 -44.42
C ASP A 149 -11.02 8.98 -43.65
N TYR A 150 -10.46 8.87 -42.43
CA TYR A 150 -10.59 7.75 -41.48
C TYR A 150 -12.02 7.28 -41.18
N ASN A 151 -13.04 8.06 -41.56
CA ASN A 151 -14.46 7.74 -41.38
C ASN A 151 -15.12 7.21 -42.67
N ALA A 152 -14.43 7.21 -43.81
CA ALA A 152 -14.95 6.84 -45.13
C ALA A 152 -14.26 5.60 -45.72
N GLU A 153 -13.01 5.33 -45.35
CA GLU A 153 -12.20 4.21 -45.81
C GLU A 153 -11.34 3.65 -44.66
N ILE A 154 -10.98 2.36 -44.72
CA ILE A 154 -10.04 1.75 -43.77
C ILE A 154 -8.63 2.25 -44.12
N PRO A 155 -7.95 3.04 -43.25
CA PRO A 155 -6.66 3.62 -43.59
C PRO A 155 -5.60 2.55 -43.78
N PHE A 156 -4.97 2.52 -44.96
CA PHE A 156 -3.94 1.55 -45.33
C PHE A 156 -4.40 0.09 -45.15
N GLU A 157 -5.63 -0.23 -45.58
CA GLU A 157 -6.19 -1.59 -45.57
C GLU A 157 -5.20 -2.61 -46.17
N LYS A 158 -4.63 -3.46 -45.31
CA LYS A 158 -3.90 -4.66 -45.72
C LYS A 158 -4.81 -5.86 -45.48
N ARG A 159 -5.40 -6.37 -46.57
CA ARG A 159 -6.24 -7.58 -46.52
C ARG A 159 -5.47 -8.75 -45.91
N PRO A 160 -6.12 -9.62 -45.12
CA PRO A 160 -5.53 -10.89 -44.72
C PRO A 160 -5.01 -11.66 -45.95
N PRO A 161 -3.84 -12.30 -45.88
CA PRO A 161 -3.39 -13.18 -46.96
C PRO A 161 -4.38 -14.35 -47.11
N PRO A 162 -4.75 -14.76 -48.33
CA PRO A 162 -5.66 -15.87 -48.53
C PRO A 162 -5.05 -17.16 -47.95
N GLY A 163 -5.85 -17.89 -47.18
CA GLY A 163 -5.45 -19.15 -46.56
C GLY A 163 -5.77 -20.38 -47.43
N PHE A 164 -5.53 -21.56 -46.87
CA PHE A 164 -5.93 -22.85 -47.47
C PHE A 164 -7.41 -23.21 -47.21
N TYR A 165 -8.11 -22.43 -46.40
CA TYR A 165 -9.52 -22.60 -46.07
C TYR A 165 -10.35 -21.45 -46.66
N ASP A 166 -11.54 -21.77 -47.14
CA ASP A 166 -12.51 -20.77 -47.59
C ASP A 166 -13.16 -20.09 -46.38
N THR A 167 -13.24 -18.77 -46.41
CA THR A 167 -13.80 -17.92 -45.35
C THR A 167 -15.04 -17.14 -45.81
N VAL A 168 -15.53 -17.33 -47.04
CA VAL A 168 -16.68 -16.58 -47.60
C VAL A 168 -17.98 -16.80 -46.80
N GLY A 169 -18.07 -17.89 -46.03
CA GLY A 169 -19.17 -18.16 -45.10
C GLY A 169 -18.93 -17.75 -43.63
N GLU A 170 -17.76 -17.22 -43.28
CA GLU A 170 -17.41 -16.89 -41.88
C GLU A 170 -17.76 -15.44 -41.46
N ASP A 171 -18.16 -14.59 -42.41
CA ASP A 171 -18.55 -13.19 -42.16
C ASP A 171 -19.84 -13.13 -41.31
N ARG A 172 -19.66 -13.07 -39.98
CA ARG A 172 -20.77 -12.86 -39.02
C ARG A 172 -21.53 -11.57 -39.41
N PRO A 173 -22.88 -11.61 -39.51
CA PRO A 173 -23.66 -10.41 -39.78
C PRO A 173 -23.39 -9.33 -38.73
N LEU A 174 -23.35 -8.07 -39.14
CA LEU A 174 -23.08 -6.93 -38.27
C LEU A 174 -24.22 -6.74 -37.25
N GLU A 175 -24.03 -7.37 -36.10
CA GLU A 175 -24.80 -7.21 -34.87
C GLU A 175 -25.00 -5.70 -34.59
N HIS A 176 -26.25 -5.29 -34.36
CA HIS A 176 -26.62 -3.86 -34.40
C HIS A 176 -26.07 -3.14 -33.16
N VAL A 177 -24.84 -2.63 -33.27
CA VAL A 177 -24.09 -2.07 -32.14
C VAL A 177 -24.88 -0.92 -31.51
N GLN A 178 -25.45 -1.19 -30.32
CA GLN A 178 -25.98 -0.14 -29.46
C GLN A 178 -24.80 0.75 -29.03
N PHE A 179 -24.66 1.90 -29.68
CA PHE A 179 -23.61 2.85 -29.36
C PHE A 179 -23.81 3.37 -27.93
N PRO A 180 -22.81 3.24 -27.04
CA PRO A 180 -22.92 3.73 -25.68
C PRO A 180 -23.26 5.22 -25.62
N THR A 181 -24.09 5.61 -24.67
CA THR A 181 -24.65 6.97 -24.62
C THR A 181 -23.64 7.98 -24.10
N THR A 182 -22.69 7.54 -23.27
CA THR A 182 -21.60 8.37 -22.75
C THR A 182 -20.26 8.02 -23.40
N ILE A 183 -19.36 9.01 -23.40
CA ILE A 183 -17.98 8.83 -23.89
C ILE A 183 -17.18 7.93 -22.93
N GLU A 184 -17.52 7.90 -21.64
CA GLU A 184 -16.82 7.09 -20.64
C GLU A 184 -17.18 5.59 -20.74
N GLU A 185 -18.41 5.24 -21.15
CA GLU A 185 -18.73 3.85 -21.55
C GLU A 185 -17.91 3.42 -22.78
N LEU A 186 -17.74 4.31 -23.76
CA LEU A 186 -17.06 4.00 -25.03
C LEU A 186 -15.53 3.93 -24.90
N GLU A 187 -14.91 4.80 -24.10
CA GLU A 187 -13.46 4.78 -23.84
C GLU A 187 -13.06 3.88 -22.65
N GLY A 188 -14.01 3.56 -21.77
CA GLY A 188 -13.80 2.81 -20.53
C GLY A 188 -13.19 3.63 -19.39
N ARG A 189 -13.31 3.12 -18.15
CA ARG A 189 -12.75 3.78 -16.95
C ARG A 189 -11.24 3.96 -17.08
N ARG A 190 -10.76 5.21 -16.97
CA ARG A 190 -9.34 5.53 -17.14
C ARG A 190 -8.54 5.03 -15.93
N ARG A 191 -7.32 4.55 -16.17
CA ARG A 191 -6.45 3.95 -15.13
C ARG A 191 -6.23 4.87 -13.93
N VAL A 192 -6.08 6.18 -14.16
CA VAL A 192 -5.85 7.19 -13.11
C VAL A 192 -7.05 7.29 -12.15
N ASP A 193 -8.27 7.19 -12.66
CA ASP A 193 -9.48 7.30 -11.83
C ASP A 193 -9.67 6.04 -10.97
N VAL A 194 -9.37 4.86 -11.52
CA VAL A 194 -9.34 3.58 -10.78
C VAL A 194 -8.25 3.59 -9.70
N GLU A 195 -7.05 4.08 -10.03
CA GLU A 195 -5.93 4.22 -9.08
C GLU A 195 -6.25 5.24 -7.97
N ALA A 196 -6.94 6.34 -8.29
CA ALA A 196 -7.40 7.32 -7.32
C ALA A 196 -8.50 6.76 -6.39
N GLN A 197 -9.44 5.96 -6.93
CA GLN A 197 -10.45 5.26 -6.13
C GLN A 197 -9.80 4.29 -5.13
N LEU A 198 -8.83 3.49 -5.57
CA LEU A 198 -8.09 2.57 -4.69
C LEU A 198 -7.28 3.33 -3.63
N ARG A 199 -6.54 4.38 -4.00
CA ARG A 199 -5.85 5.25 -3.02
C ARG A 199 -6.80 5.85 -1.99
N LYS A 200 -7.99 6.31 -2.40
CA LYS A 200 -9.01 6.85 -1.47
C LYS A 200 -9.51 5.78 -0.49
N GLN A 201 -9.72 4.54 -0.96
CA GLN A 201 -10.07 3.41 -0.09
C GLN A 201 -8.95 3.08 0.90
N ASP A 202 -7.69 3.06 0.48
CA ASP A 202 -6.56 2.70 1.35
C ASP A 202 -6.24 3.81 2.37
N ILE A 203 -6.39 5.09 2.01
CA ILE A 203 -6.36 6.21 2.96
C ILE A 203 -7.49 6.08 3.99
N ALA A 204 -8.70 5.71 3.56
CA ALA A 204 -9.83 5.50 4.47
C ALA A 204 -9.58 4.32 5.44
N LYS A 205 -9.09 3.18 4.95
CA LYS A 205 -8.70 2.02 5.78
C LYS A 205 -7.64 2.40 6.80
N ASN A 206 -6.58 3.10 6.38
CA ASN A 206 -5.50 3.53 7.28
C ASN A 206 -6.01 4.51 8.35
N LYS A 207 -6.92 5.44 8.00
CA LYS A 207 -7.55 6.35 8.97
C LYS A 207 -8.49 5.65 9.95
N ILE A 208 -9.13 4.54 9.54
CA ILE A 208 -9.92 3.69 10.44
C ILE A 208 -8.99 2.91 11.37
N LEU A 209 -7.91 2.31 10.85
CA LEU A 209 -6.92 1.59 11.64
C LEU A 209 -6.27 2.50 12.69
N GLN A 210 -5.85 3.71 12.32
CA GLN A 210 -5.32 4.73 13.24
C GLN A 210 -6.30 5.15 14.34
N ARG A 211 -7.61 5.01 14.13
CA ARG A 211 -8.66 5.30 15.13
C ARG A 211 -8.99 4.11 16.03
N GLN A 212 -8.75 2.89 15.58
CA GLN A 212 -9.00 1.66 16.35
C GLN A 212 -7.77 1.21 17.14
N ASP A 213 -6.58 1.39 16.57
CA ASP A 213 -5.30 1.03 17.18
C ASP A 213 -4.23 2.08 16.80
N ALA A 214 -4.29 3.22 17.47
CA ALA A 214 -3.30 4.28 17.35
C ALA A 214 -1.85 3.81 17.64
N PRO A 215 -1.53 3.07 18.73
CA PRO A 215 -0.15 2.67 19.00
C PRO A 215 0.40 1.67 17.97
N ALA A 216 -0.37 0.68 17.51
CA ALA A 216 0.13 -0.21 16.45
C ALA A 216 0.26 0.52 15.10
N ALA A 217 -0.65 1.45 14.77
CA ALA A 217 -0.52 2.28 13.59
C ALA A 217 0.70 3.22 13.64
N ILE A 218 1.03 3.77 14.82
CA ILE A 218 2.25 4.57 15.05
C ILE A 218 3.50 3.67 14.99
N MET A 219 3.49 2.46 15.54
CA MET A 219 4.60 1.51 15.40
C MET A 219 4.79 1.05 13.94
N GLN A 220 3.70 0.84 13.19
CA GLN A 220 3.78 0.49 11.77
C GLN A 220 4.26 1.66 10.93
N ALA A 221 3.81 2.89 11.22
CA ALA A 221 4.37 4.10 10.63
C ALA A 221 5.86 4.22 10.96
N ASN A 222 6.26 4.10 12.23
CA ASN A 222 7.65 4.22 12.66
C ASN A 222 8.57 3.15 12.06
N LYS A 223 8.11 1.90 11.94
CA LYS A 223 8.82 0.83 11.21
C LYS A 223 8.90 1.10 9.70
N LEU A 224 7.86 1.71 9.14
CA LEU A 224 7.89 2.31 7.81
C LEU A 224 8.65 3.65 7.76
N ASN A 225 9.18 4.16 8.88
CA ASN A 225 9.95 5.41 9.04
C ASN A 225 11.41 5.23 9.49
N ASP A 226 11.87 4.02 9.84
CA ASP A 226 13.28 3.82 10.16
C ASP A 226 14.16 3.94 8.90
N PRO A 227 15.19 4.80 8.85
CA PRO A 227 16.13 4.83 7.73
C PRO A 227 16.94 3.52 7.66
N GLU A 228 17.17 2.86 8.80
CA GLU A 228 17.84 1.55 8.85
C GLU A 228 17.11 0.46 8.06
N ALA A 229 15.77 0.52 7.98
CA ALA A 229 14.99 -0.41 7.16
C ALA A 229 15.24 -0.22 5.65
N VAL A 230 15.66 0.97 5.23
CA VAL A 230 15.99 1.32 3.84
C VAL A 230 17.46 1.01 3.52
N THR A 231 18.37 1.12 4.50
CA THR A 231 19.79 0.82 4.32
C THR A 231 20.13 -0.68 4.43
N ARG A 232 19.16 -1.55 4.70
CA ARG A 232 19.31 -3.02 4.58
C ARG A 232 19.57 -3.43 3.13
N ARG A 233 20.85 -3.39 2.75
CA ARG A 233 21.37 -3.86 1.45
C ARG A 233 20.79 -5.24 1.14
N SER A 234 20.29 -5.43 -0.07
CA SER A 234 19.81 -6.74 -0.55
C SER A 234 20.87 -7.81 -0.30
N LYS A 235 20.50 -8.91 0.36
CA LYS A 235 21.41 -10.01 0.72
C LYS A 235 22.20 -10.42 -0.52
N LEU A 236 23.54 -10.42 -0.41
CA LEU A 236 24.42 -10.66 -1.54
C LEU A 236 24.21 -12.08 -2.08
N MET A 237 23.51 -12.19 -3.22
CA MET A 237 23.27 -13.45 -3.91
C MET A 237 24.55 -13.87 -4.64
N LEU A 238 25.48 -14.44 -3.88
CA LEU A 238 26.62 -15.16 -4.43
C LEU A 238 26.13 -16.38 -5.22
N PRO A 239 26.89 -16.84 -6.25
CA PRO A 239 26.66 -18.15 -6.84
C PRO A 239 26.66 -19.25 -5.77
N PRO A 240 25.87 -20.33 -5.93
CA PRO A 240 25.97 -21.49 -5.04
C PRO A 240 27.41 -22.06 -5.06
N PRO A 241 27.86 -22.71 -3.99
CA PRO A 241 29.18 -23.33 -3.95
C PRO A 241 29.32 -24.35 -5.09
N GLN A 242 30.50 -24.38 -5.71
CA GLN A 242 30.82 -25.29 -6.82
C GLN A 242 31.14 -26.72 -6.36
N ILE A 243 31.23 -26.93 -5.05
CA ILE A 243 31.51 -28.20 -4.38
C ILE A 243 30.20 -28.68 -3.79
N SER A 244 29.84 -29.93 -4.05
CA SER A 244 28.64 -30.58 -3.50
C SER A 244 28.86 -30.99 -2.04
N ASP A 245 27.77 -31.15 -1.28
CA ASP A 245 27.82 -31.63 0.11
C ASP A 245 28.47 -33.03 0.22
N ILE A 246 28.44 -33.82 -0.85
CA ILE A 246 29.06 -35.15 -0.96
C ILE A 246 30.59 -35.04 -0.97
N GLU A 247 31.15 -34.13 -1.76
CA GLU A 247 32.60 -33.88 -1.81
C GLU A 247 33.11 -33.29 -0.49
N LEU A 248 32.29 -32.48 0.20
CA LEU A 248 32.57 -32.04 1.57
C LEU A 248 32.58 -33.21 2.57
N GLU A 249 31.69 -34.20 2.42
CA GLU A 249 31.68 -35.41 3.24
C GLU A 249 32.89 -36.32 2.96
N GLU A 250 33.36 -36.42 1.71
CA GLU A 250 34.60 -37.15 1.37
C GLU A 250 35.84 -36.46 1.94
N ILE A 251 35.94 -35.13 1.86
CA ILE A 251 37.04 -34.37 2.49
C ILE A 251 37.03 -34.58 4.01
N ALA A 252 35.86 -34.57 4.65
CA ALA A 252 35.73 -34.87 6.08
C ALA A 252 36.14 -36.32 6.43
N LYS A 253 35.80 -37.29 5.58
CA LYS A 253 36.22 -38.70 5.76
C LYS A 253 37.73 -38.89 5.57
N MET A 254 38.35 -38.22 4.60
CA MET A 254 39.81 -38.23 4.45
C MET A 254 40.52 -37.62 5.66
N GLY A 255 39.95 -36.57 6.27
CA GLY A 255 40.47 -35.99 7.52
C GLY A 255 40.50 -36.96 8.70
N ASN A 256 39.60 -37.94 8.74
CA ASN A 256 39.51 -38.94 9.82
C ASN A 256 40.40 -40.18 9.61
N ALA A 257 41.04 -40.34 8.45
CA ALA A 257 41.86 -41.52 8.14
C ALA A 257 43.30 -41.47 8.71
N GLY A 258 43.61 -40.47 9.53
CA GLY A 258 44.98 -40.02 9.82
C GLY A 258 45.68 -40.59 11.07
N ASP A 259 45.01 -41.30 11.97
CA ASP A 259 45.66 -41.92 13.15
C ASP A 259 44.90 -43.16 13.67
N PRO A 260 45.46 -44.38 13.56
CA PRO A 260 44.83 -45.61 14.03
C PRO A 260 45.13 -45.98 15.49
N ALA A 261 45.85 -45.15 16.26
CA ALA A 261 46.43 -45.55 17.55
C ALA A 261 45.55 -45.37 18.81
N LEU A 262 44.29 -44.94 18.69
CA LEU A 262 43.43 -44.60 19.85
C LEU A 262 42.00 -45.20 19.76
N ALA A 263 41.90 -46.48 19.37
CA ALA A 263 40.63 -47.16 19.10
C ALA A 263 40.15 -48.13 20.20
N GLU A 264 41.04 -48.67 21.04
CA GLU A 264 40.79 -49.92 21.79
C GLU A 264 40.58 -49.77 23.32
N GLU A 265 40.72 -48.55 23.87
CA GLU A 265 40.53 -48.30 25.32
C GLU A 265 39.45 -47.22 25.59
N LEU A 266 38.17 -47.63 25.50
CA LEU A 266 37.02 -47.24 26.35
C LEU A 266 35.69 -47.72 25.72
N GLY A 267 34.75 -48.14 26.57
CA GLY A 267 33.51 -48.84 26.17
C GLY A 267 32.40 -47.98 25.55
N GLU A 268 31.27 -48.62 25.27
CA GLU A 268 30.15 -48.11 24.46
C GLU A 268 29.63 -46.73 24.90
N GLY A 269 29.66 -45.76 23.98
CA GLY A 269 29.18 -44.40 24.16
C GLY A 269 28.86 -43.72 22.83
N SER A 270 27.93 -42.76 22.84
CA SER A 270 27.34 -42.19 21.62
C SER A 270 28.36 -41.53 20.67
N THR A 271 28.25 -41.84 19.38
CA THR A 271 29.14 -41.34 18.32
C THR A 271 29.09 -39.82 18.16
N ALA A 272 27.92 -39.20 18.34
CA ALA A 272 27.72 -37.75 18.20
C ALA A 272 28.55 -36.90 19.19
N THR A 273 28.90 -37.46 20.35
CA THR A 273 29.73 -36.79 21.36
C THR A 273 31.23 -36.89 21.10
N ARG A 274 31.71 -37.81 20.25
CA ARG A 274 33.14 -38.03 20.02
C ARG A 274 33.79 -36.88 19.23
N THR A 275 33.05 -36.27 18.30
CA THR A 275 33.52 -35.17 17.44
C THR A 275 33.58 -33.80 18.12
N LEU A 276 33.11 -33.68 19.37
CA LEU A 276 33.09 -32.42 20.13
C LEU A 276 34.16 -32.36 21.24
N LEU A 277 34.89 -33.44 21.47
CA LEU A 277 35.94 -33.54 22.50
C LEU A 277 37.34 -33.33 21.91
N ALA A 278 37.62 -32.10 21.48
CA ALA A 278 38.99 -31.65 21.30
C ALA A 278 39.67 -31.47 22.67
N ASN A 279 40.95 -31.85 22.78
CA ASN A 279 41.67 -31.97 24.05
C ASN A 279 41.67 -30.69 24.91
N TYR A 280 40.97 -30.74 26.05
CA TYR A 280 41.04 -29.73 27.11
C TYR A 280 41.92 -30.23 28.27
N SER A 281 43.22 -29.96 28.19
CA SER A 281 44.14 -30.16 29.32
C SER A 281 45.04 -28.93 29.51
N GLN A 282 45.37 -28.67 30.79
CA GLN A 282 46.20 -27.57 31.30
C GLN A 282 45.64 -26.13 31.26
N THR A 283 44.94 -25.81 32.36
CA THR A 283 44.97 -24.52 33.10
C THR A 283 44.11 -23.34 32.59
N PRO A 284 43.77 -22.36 33.44
CA PRO A 284 42.96 -22.58 34.64
C PRO A 284 41.72 -21.65 34.71
N ARG A 285 40.68 -22.04 35.47
CA ARG A 285 39.44 -21.25 35.65
C ARG A 285 39.37 -20.54 37.00
N LEU A 286 39.04 -19.24 37.00
CA LEU A 286 38.17 -18.51 37.95
C LEU A 286 38.04 -17.04 37.46
N GLY A 287 36.95 -16.30 37.61
CA GLY A 287 35.58 -16.67 38.02
C GLY A 287 34.73 -15.44 38.40
N MET A 288 33.42 -15.50 38.10
CA MET A 288 32.33 -14.71 38.71
C MET A 288 32.24 -13.18 38.45
N THR A 289 31.04 -12.66 38.75
CA THR A 289 30.58 -11.24 38.72
C THR A 289 30.49 -10.70 40.17
N PRO A 290 30.00 -9.47 40.48
CA PRO A 290 29.74 -8.24 39.70
C PRO A 290 30.38 -6.97 40.38
N LEU A 291 29.79 -5.78 40.14
CA LEU A 291 29.72 -4.56 41.01
C LEU A 291 30.73 -3.39 40.87
N ARG A 292 30.14 -2.17 40.90
CA ARG A 292 30.56 -0.83 41.37
C ARG A 292 32.06 -0.48 41.59
N THR A 293 32.49 0.60 40.90
CA THR A 293 33.23 1.82 41.34
C THR A 293 34.26 1.78 42.49
N PRO A 294 35.37 2.56 42.45
CA PRO A 294 35.56 3.78 41.63
C PRO A 294 36.81 3.77 40.71
N GLN A 295 36.78 4.60 39.66
CA GLN A 295 37.98 4.84 38.85
C GLN A 295 38.90 5.83 39.58
N ARG A 296 40.02 5.32 40.12
CA ARG A 296 41.05 6.14 40.78
C ARG A 296 42.01 6.69 39.73
N THR A 297 42.06 8.01 39.60
CA THR A 297 42.95 8.71 38.66
C THR A 297 44.43 8.41 38.95
N PRO A 298 45.21 7.99 37.93
CA PRO A 298 46.67 8.03 38.00
C PRO A 298 47.14 9.48 37.80
N GLY A 299 47.03 10.30 38.85
CA GLY A 299 47.66 11.62 38.86
C GLY A 299 49.18 11.49 38.73
N GLY A 300 49.81 12.30 37.87
CA GLY A 300 51.26 12.24 37.64
C GLY A 300 51.74 12.52 36.22
N LYS A 301 50.87 12.89 35.29
CA LYS A 301 51.24 13.46 33.98
C LYS A 301 50.32 14.62 33.65
N GLY A 302 50.88 15.73 33.16
CA GLY A 302 50.10 16.83 32.59
C GLY A 302 49.37 16.36 31.33
N ASP A 303 48.22 16.97 31.02
CA ASP A 303 47.48 16.59 29.82
C ASP A 303 48.23 17.05 28.58
N ALA A 304 48.73 16.08 27.80
CA ALA A 304 49.69 16.33 26.72
C ALA A 304 49.18 17.27 25.63
N ILE A 305 47.85 17.34 25.44
CA ILE A 305 47.21 18.25 24.49
C ILE A 305 47.31 19.70 24.96
N MET A 306 47.03 19.96 26.24
CA MET A 306 47.21 21.31 26.81
C MET A 306 48.68 21.72 26.77
N MET A 307 49.59 20.79 27.08
CA MET A 307 51.04 21.03 27.10
C MET A 307 51.62 21.31 25.70
N GLU A 308 51.09 20.69 24.64
CA GLU A 308 51.47 21.06 23.26
C GLU A 308 50.82 22.37 22.80
N ALA A 309 49.56 22.65 23.18
CA ALA A 309 48.93 23.93 22.88
C ALA A 309 49.64 25.12 23.57
N GLU A 310 50.08 24.94 24.82
CA GLU A 310 50.92 25.89 25.57
C GLU A 310 52.28 26.13 24.88
N ASN A 311 52.94 25.06 24.42
CA ASN A 311 54.16 25.17 23.61
C ASN A 311 53.93 25.94 22.29
N LEU A 312 52.77 25.77 21.64
CA LEU A 312 52.43 26.49 20.41
C LEU A 312 52.08 27.97 20.67
N ALA A 313 51.51 28.30 21.83
CA ALA A 313 51.30 29.68 22.25
C ALA A 313 52.64 30.40 22.48
N ARG A 314 53.56 29.81 23.25
CA ARG A 314 54.90 30.36 23.50
C ARG A 314 55.68 30.61 22.20
N LEU A 315 55.58 29.71 21.22
CA LEU A 315 56.18 29.86 19.89
C LEU A 315 55.53 30.93 19.00
N ARG A 316 54.31 31.38 19.33
CA ARG A 316 53.60 32.47 18.64
C ARG A 316 53.96 33.84 19.20
N GLU A 317 54.26 33.91 20.50
CA GLU A 317 54.60 35.15 21.21
C GLU A 317 56.10 35.48 21.15
N SER A 318 56.97 34.46 21.07
CA SER A 318 58.40 34.66 20.89
C SER A 318 58.73 35.32 19.55
N GLN A 319 59.47 36.43 19.57
CA GLN A 319 59.94 37.13 18.37
C GLN A 319 60.92 36.26 17.58
N THR A 320 60.82 36.23 16.25
CA THR A 320 61.54 35.23 15.43
C THR A 320 63.06 35.37 15.53
N PRO A 321 63.84 34.25 15.54
CA PRO A 321 65.30 34.30 15.78
C PRO A 321 66.11 35.15 14.80
N LEU A 322 65.55 35.50 13.64
CA LEU A 322 66.17 36.41 12.67
C LEU A 322 66.36 37.85 13.23
N LEU A 323 65.66 38.20 14.32
CA LEU A 323 65.79 39.48 15.02
C LEU A 323 66.52 39.38 16.37
N GLY A 324 67.16 38.23 16.67
CA GLY A 324 68.11 38.12 17.78
C GLY A 324 67.54 37.98 19.20
N GLY A 325 66.31 37.47 19.34
CA GLY A 325 65.74 37.08 20.64
C GLY A 325 66.12 35.64 21.04
N ASP A 326 66.13 35.38 22.36
CA ASP A 326 66.30 34.03 22.92
C ASP A 326 65.06 33.14 22.67
N ASN A 327 65.28 31.83 22.53
CA ASN A 327 64.20 30.85 22.32
C ASN A 327 63.38 30.62 23.61
N PRO A 328 62.04 30.48 23.52
CA PRO A 328 61.20 30.16 24.67
C PRO A 328 61.43 28.73 25.17
N GLU A 329 61.34 28.52 26.48
CA GLU A 329 61.39 27.17 27.07
C GLU A 329 60.10 26.39 26.80
N LEU A 330 60.25 25.22 26.17
CA LEU A 330 59.15 24.33 25.78
C LEU A 330 59.13 23.06 26.62
N HIS A 331 57.93 22.64 27.01
CA HIS A 331 57.70 21.40 27.75
C HIS A 331 57.97 20.16 26.88
N PRO A 332 58.50 19.05 27.43
CA PRO A 332 58.88 17.87 26.66
C PRO A 332 57.68 17.05 26.15
N SER A 333 57.42 17.07 24.85
CA SER A 333 56.30 16.39 24.18
C SER A 333 56.74 15.22 23.26
N ASP A 334 56.03 14.08 23.29
CA ASP A 334 56.31 12.88 22.47
C ASP A 334 56.00 13.01 20.95
N PHE A 335 55.64 14.20 20.46
CA PHE A 335 55.21 14.49 19.08
C PHE A 335 56.37 14.79 18.11
N SER A 336 57.20 13.79 17.81
CA SER A 336 58.33 13.92 16.86
C SER A 336 58.05 13.43 15.43
N GLY A 337 56.80 13.16 15.06
CA GLY A 337 56.43 12.69 13.72
C GLY A 337 54.93 12.76 13.42
N VAL A 338 54.57 12.36 12.19
CA VAL A 338 53.23 12.54 11.58
C VAL A 338 52.09 11.82 12.31
N THR A 339 52.41 10.87 13.20
CA THR A 339 51.48 10.25 14.15
C THR A 339 52.13 10.15 15.53
N PRO A 340 51.36 10.19 16.64
CA PRO A 340 51.89 10.00 17.99
C PRO A 340 52.58 8.63 18.13
N ARG A 341 53.69 8.58 18.87
CA ARG A 341 54.45 7.32 19.09
C ARG A 341 53.69 6.35 19.99
N LYS A 342 52.91 5.46 19.36
CA LYS A 342 52.26 4.32 20.01
C LYS A 342 53.30 3.40 20.66
N LYS A 343 53.20 3.17 21.98
CA LYS A 343 54.17 2.41 22.78
C LYS A 343 53.60 1.05 23.19
N GLU A 344 53.84 0.04 22.37
CA GLU A 344 53.43 -1.34 22.63
C GLU A 344 54.52 -2.08 23.44
N MET A 345 54.12 -3.01 24.30
CA MET A 345 55.03 -3.81 25.15
C MET A 345 54.92 -5.29 24.77
N GLN A 346 56.07 -5.92 24.50
CA GLN A 346 56.19 -7.35 24.18
C GLN A 346 57.30 -8.00 25.02
N THR A 347 57.10 -9.27 25.35
CA THR A 347 58.08 -10.16 25.98
C THR A 347 58.65 -11.14 24.95
N PRO A 348 59.92 -11.58 25.09
CA PRO A 348 60.64 -12.30 24.03
C PRO A 348 60.32 -13.80 23.97
N ASN A 349 60.52 -14.41 22.80
CA ASN A 349 60.46 -15.86 22.59
C ASN A 349 61.73 -16.33 21.84
N PRO A 350 62.52 -17.29 22.37
CA PRO A 350 63.78 -17.74 21.75
C PRO A 350 63.63 -18.97 20.83
N MET A 351 64.68 -19.21 20.01
CA MET A 351 64.87 -20.30 19.03
C MET A 351 64.20 -20.08 17.65
N ALA A 352 64.98 -20.34 16.58
CA ALA A 352 64.62 -20.00 15.20
C ALA A 352 65.43 -20.79 14.14
N THR A 353 64.96 -20.74 12.87
CA THR A 353 65.64 -21.16 11.61
C THR A 353 65.98 -22.65 11.42
N PRO A 354 66.32 -23.13 10.19
CA PRO A 354 66.07 -22.61 8.82
C PRO A 354 65.14 -23.59 8.02
N LEU A 355 64.83 -23.52 6.71
CA LEU A 355 65.73 -23.39 5.54
C LEU A 355 64.98 -23.20 4.18
N ALA A 356 65.64 -22.49 3.25
CA ALA A 356 65.45 -22.45 1.78
C ALA A 356 64.22 -21.76 1.11
N SER A 357 64.51 -21.23 -0.09
CA SER A 357 63.67 -20.55 -1.09
C SER A 357 64.13 -21.08 -2.50
N PRO A 358 63.63 -20.66 -3.70
CA PRO A 358 62.94 -19.40 -4.04
C PRO A 358 61.82 -19.43 -5.13
N GLY A 359 60.59 -19.03 -4.75
CA GLY A 359 59.60 -18.28 -5.58
C GLY A 359 59.14 -18.83 -6.96
N PRO A 360 58.42 -18.01 -7.76
CA PRO A 360 57.72 -16.76 -7.43
C PRO A 360 56.17 -16.83 -7.64
N GLY A 361 55.37 -16.17 -6.78
CA GLY A 361 53.90 -16.28 -6.79
C GLY A 361 53.12 -14.98 -6.49
N VAL A 362 52.55 -14.41 -7.55
CA VAL A 362 51.39 -13.49 -7.71
C VAL A 362 50.66 -12.90 -6.46
N THR A 363 50.64 -11.54 -6.44
CA THR A 363 49.68 -10.54 -5.90
C THR A 363 48.26 -10.99 -5.44
N PRO A 364 47.61 -10.32 -4.46
CA PRO A 364 46.94 -9.00 -4.68
C PRO A 364 47.10 -8.01 -3.49
N ARG A 365 46.97 -6.68 -3.59
CA ARG A 365 45.91 -5.76 -4.10
C ARG A 365 46.53 -4.34 -4.29
N ILE A 366 46.18 -3.41 -5.19
CA ILE A 366 44.98 -3.07 -5.99
C ILE A 366 43.74 -2.68 -5.15
N GLY A 367 43.30 -1.42 -5.03
CA GLY A 367 43.77 -0.14 -5.60
C GLY A 367 42.86 0.43 -6.71
N MET A 368 42.35 1.66 -6.50
CA MET A 368 41.56 2.49 -7.45
C MET A 368 40.19 1.87 -7.87
N THR A 369 39.14 2.62 -8.25
CA THR A 369 39.04 3.77 -9.17
C THR A 369 37.88 4.75 -8.81
N PRO A 370 37.78 5.93 -9.48
CA PRO A 370 36.85 7.02 -9.09
C PRO A 370 35.69 7.27 -10.09
N SER A 371 34.73 8.13 -9.68
CA SER A 371 33.83 8.96 -10.53
C SER A 371 32.83 8.17 -11.42
N ARG A 372 31.58 8.59 -11.69
CA ARG A 372 31.16 9.86 -12.33
C ARG A 372 29.63 9.80 -12.67
N ASP A 373 28.98 10.98 -12.77
CA ASP A 373 27.66 11.29 -13.38
C ASP A 373 26.40 10.56 -12.86
N GLY A 374 25.21 11.15 -13.09
CA GLY A 374 23.98 10.33 -13.22
C GLY A 374 22.76 10.59 -12.33
N ASN A 375 22.36 11.85 -12.08
CA ASN A 375 20.97 12.35 -12.09
C ASN A 375 19.81 11.60 -11.35
N SER A 376 18.88 12.39 -10.79
CA SER A 376 17.45 12.04 -10.47
C SER A 376 17.11 10.99 -9.40
N PHE A 377 16.17 11.36 -8.50
CA PHE A 377 15.27 10.52 -7.68
C PHE A 377 15.94 9.40 -6.83
N GLY A 378 15.87 9.39 -5.49
CA GLY A 378 14.92 10.02 -4.58
C GLY A 378 13.93 9.00 -4.02
N LEU A 379 14.17 8.55 -2.79
CA LEU A 379 13.26 7.75 -1.94
C LEU A 379 13.38 8.34 -0.52
N THR A 380 12.34 8.88 0.14
CA THR A 380 11.03 8.31 0.56
C THR A 380 11.12 7.31 1.73
N PRO A 381 10.02 7.09 2.47
CA PRO A 381 8.90 8.01 2.75
C PRO A 381 9.28 9.24 3.63
N LYS A 382 8.89 9.52 4.88
CA LYS A 382 8.51 8.71 6.06
C LYS A 382 7.60 9.61 6.95
N GLY A 383 6.41 9.13 7.32
CA GLY A 383 5.23 9.94 7.70
C GLY A 383 5.05 10.20 9.21
N THR A 384 3.91 10.69 9.71
CA THR A 384 2.61 11.00 9.08
C THR A 384 1.93 12.20 9.77
N PRO A 385 1.30 13.14 9.05
CA PRO A 385 0.53 14.22 9.66
C PRO A 385 -0.93 13.82 9.95
N PHE A 386 -1.35 13.96 11.21
CA PHE A 386 -2.67 14.46 11.56
C PHE A 386 -2.52 15.54 12.64
N ARG A 387 -3.12 16.72 12.52
CA ARG A 387 -3.50 17.46 11.31
C ARG A 387 -3.61 18.94 11.68
N ASP A 388 -3.01 19.78 10.86
CA ASP A 388 -3.21 21.24 10.77
C ASP A 388 -3.28 21.87 12.21
N GLU A 389 -4.30 22.51 12.80
CA GLU A 389 -5.44 23.35 12.40
C GLU A 389 -5.87 24.19 13.64
N LEU A 390 -6.40 25.41 13.43
CA LEU A 390 -6.86 26.39 14.43
C LEU A 390 -7.92 25.81 15.43
N HIS A 391 -7.49 25.33 16.61
CA HIS A 391 -8.25 24.48 17.58
C HIS A 391 -8.32 22.96 17.27
N ILE A 392 -7.38 22.43 16.48
CA ILE A 392 -6.95 21.03 16.54
C ILE A 392 -5.52 21.01 17.10
N ASN A 393 -5.25 20.12 18.06
CA ASN A 393 -3.93 19.90 18.66
C ASN A 393 -3.34 21.10 19.45
N GLU A 394 -4.06 21.59 20.46
CA GLU A 394 -3.41 22.04 21.70
C GLU A 394 -3.86 21.11 22.84
N GLU A 395 -2.98 20.20 23.29
CA GLU A 395 -3.25 19.28 24.39
C GLU A 395 -2.59 19.77 25.69
N VAL A 396 -3.35 20.54 26.48
CA VAL A 396 -3.14 20.63 27.94
C VAL A 396 -4.50 20.58 28.65
N GLU A 397 -4.78 19.43 29.27
CA GLU A 397 -5.70 19.24 30.40
C GLU A 397 -7.13 19.86 30.31
N MET A 398 -7.95 19.38 29.35
CA MET A 398 -9.36 19.78 29.20
C MET A 398 -10.37 18.64 29.39
N GLN A 399 -10.51 18.12 30.62
CA GLN A 399 -11.65 17.26 31.00
C GLN A 399 -12.71 17.97 31.89
N ASP A 400 -12.31 18.92 32.74
CA ASP A 400 -13.26 19.73 33.54
C ASP A 400 -13.81 20.96 32.78
N SER A 401 -13.09 21.45 31.77
CA SER A 401 -13.41 22.71 31.09
C SER A 401 -14.74 22.69 30.33
N MET A 402 -15.07 21.60 29.62
CA MET A 402 -16.25 21.56 28.75
C MET A 402 -17.58 21.68 29.52
N GLN A 403 -17.67 21.08 30.71
CA GLN A 403 -18.86 21.26 31.57
C GLN A 403 -18.93 22.69 32.12
N LEU A 404 -17.79 23.27 32.48
CA LEU A 404 -17.69 24.61 33.05
C LEU A 404 -17.98 25.70 32.00
N GLU A 405 -17.54 25.49 30.75
CA GLU A 405 -17.85 26.34 29.61
C GLU A 405 -19.34 26.25 29.22
N LEU A 406 -19.92 25.04 29.17
CA LEU A 406 -21.37 24.89 28.94
C LEU A 406 -22.17 25.62 30.03
N ARG A 407 -21.71 25.59 31.28
CA ARG A 407 -22.30 26.33 32.41
C ARG A 407 -22.15 27.84 32.24
N ARG A 408 -20.97 28.32 31.84
CA ARG A 408 -20.69 29.74 31.52
C ARG A 408 -21.55 30.25 30.35
N GLN A 409 -21.74 29.45 29.30
CA GLN A 409 -22.62 29.79 28.17
C GLN A 409 -24.11 29.79 28.60
N ALA A 410 -24.52 28.86 29.47
CA ALA A 410 -25.86 28.85 30.04
C ALA A 410 -26.10 30.06 30.96
N GLU A 411 -25.12 30.48 31.75
CA GLU A 411 -25.18 31.66 32.61
C GLU A 411 -25.17 32.97 31.79
N LEU A 412 -24.37 33.06 30.73
CA LEU A 412 -24.45 34.16 29.75
C LEU A 412 -25.83 34.24 29.09
N ARG A 413 -26.38 33.11 28.63
CA ARG A 413 -27.76 33.04 28.08
C ARG A 413 -28.81 33.39 29.13
N LYS A 414 -28.61 33.04 30.40
CA LYS A 414 -29.51 33.39 31.51
C LYS A 414 -29.43 34.89 31.83
N GLY A 415 -28.23 35.46 31.88
CA GLY A 415 -27.97 36.89 32.07
C GLY A 415 -28.59 37.75 30.96
N LEU A 416 -28.38 37.36 29.70
CA LEU A 416 -29.04 37.97 28.55
C LEU A 416 -30.56 37.85 28.65
N ARG A 417 -31.11 36.67 28.99
CA ARG A 417 -32.57 36.50 29.19
C ARG A 417 -33.12 37.37 30.30
N SER A 418 -32.43 37.55 31.42
CA SER A 418 -32.84 38.50 32.47
C SER A 418 -32.72 39.96 32.04
N GLY A 419 -31.73 40.30 31.19
CA GLY A 419 -31.62 41.62 30.57
C GLY A 419 -32.78 41.91 29.63
N PHE A 420 -33.09 41.00 28.71
CA PHE A 420 -34.25 41.17 27.81
C PHE A 420 -35.59 41.14 28.56
N ALA A 421 -35.70 40.38 29.66
CA ALA A 421 -36.90 40.37 30.51
C ALA A 421 -37.04 41.63 31.40
N SER A 422 -35.99 42.44 31.58
CA SER A 422 -36.09 43.74 32.27
C SER A 422 -36.44 44.90 31.35
N ILE A 423 -36.48 44.68 30.03
CA ILE A 423 -36.99 45.65 29.07
C ILE A 423 -38.53 45.70 29.17
N PRO A 424 -39.15 46.88 29.40
CA PRO A 424 -40.61 46.98 29.48
C PRO A 424 -41.24 46.63 28.12
N GLN A 425 -42.31 45.82 28.14
CA GLN A 425 -42.97 45.36 26.93
C GLN A 425 -43.51 46.54 26.09
N PRO A 426 -43.34 46.54 24.76
CA PRO A 426 -43.70 47.66 23.91
C PRO A 426 -45.22 47.80 23.80
N LYS A 427 -45.76 48.92 24.30
CA LYS A 427 -47.16 49.29 24.11
C LYS A 427 -47.35 50.04 22.79
N ASN A 428 -47.81 49.34 21.77
CA ASN A 428 -48.28 49.92 20.50
C ASN A 428 -49.33 48.97 19.90
N GLU A 429 -50.60 49.24 20.17
CA GLU A 429 -51.73 48.50 19.59
C GLU A 429 -52.13 49.13 18.25
N TYR A 430 -52.05 48.35 17.17
CA TYR A 430 -52.55 48.75 15.85
C TYR A 430 -53.41 47.63 15.26
N GLN A 431 -54.66 47.96 14.95
CA GLN A 431 -55.66 47.03 14.44
C GLN A 431 -55.53 46.87 12.92
N ILE A 432 -54.89 45.79 12.47
CA ILE A 432 -54.72 45.51 11.04
C ILE A 432 -56.00 44.88 10.47
N VAL A 433 -56.62 45.56 9.51
CA VAL A 433 -57.74 45.04 8.73
C VAL A 433 -57.19 44.31 7.50
N MET A 434 -57.58 43.05 7.32
CA MET A 434 -57.06 42.18 6.25
C MET A 434 -58.03 42.14 5.05
N PRO A 435 -57.59 42.52 3.83
CA PRO A 435 -58.37 42.30 2.61
C PRO A 435 -58.47 40.80 2.24
N PRO A 436 -59.49 40.38 1.49
CA PRO A 436 -59.66 38.97 1.08
C PRO A 436 -58.64 38.53 0.01
N ILE A 437 -58.44 37.21 -0.04
CA ILE A 437 -57.40 36.51 -0.80
C ILE A 437 -57.72 36.46 -2.30
N THR A 438 -56.70 36.59 -3.14
CA THR A 438 -56.67 36.06 -4.52
C THR A 438 -55.62 34.95 -4.60
N GLU A 439 -56.00 33.79 -5.12
CA GLU A 439 -55.14 32.61 -5.21
C GLU A 439 -54.17 32.74 -6.39
N GLU A 440 -52.88 32.96 -6.09
CA GLU A 440 -51.76 32.64 -6.99
C GLU A 440 -50.81 31.69 -6.25
N ASN A 441 -50.09 30.85 -7.00
CA ASN A 441 -49.51 29.58 -6.52
C ASN A 441 -48.62 29.70 -5.28
N GLU A 442 -48.62 28.63 -4.47
CA GLU A 442 -47.65 28.40 -3.41
C GLU A 442 -46.21 28.44 -3.94
N GLU A 443 -45.49 29.54 -3.71
CA GLU A 443 -44.03 29.54 -3.82
C GLU A 443 -43.48 28.63 -2.71
N SER A 444 -42.95 27.47 -3.11
CA SER A 444 -42.51 26.42 -2.19
C SER A 444 -41.47 26.95 -1.20
N GLU A 445 -41.67 26.68 0.10
CA GLU A 445 -40.77 27.07 1.17
C GLU A 445 -39.29 26.85 0.80
N GLU A 446 -38.49 27.91 0.85
CA GLU A 446 -37.05 27.82 0.59
C GLU A 446 -36.42 26.88 1.62
N LYS A 447 -36.10 25.66 1.18
CA LYS A 447 -35.41 24.67 2.01
C LYS A 447 -34.10 25.27 2.50
N ILE A 448 -34.03 25.50 3.81
CA ILE A 448 -32.79 25.71 4.57
C ILE A 448 -31.74 24.76 4.01
N GLU A 449 -30.58 25.27 3.60
CA GLU A 449 -29.59 24.48 2.88
C GLU A 449 -29.08 23.32 3.75
N GLU A 450 -29.64 22.14 3.52
CA GLU A 450 -29.23 20.90 4.17
C GLU A 450 -27.74 20.66 3.92
N ASP A 451 -27.02 20.40 5.02
CA ASP A 451 -25.59 20.13 5.01
C ASP A 451 -25.24 19.03 3.99
N MET A 452 -24.02 19.11 3.44
CA MET A 452 -23.57 18.17 2.41
C MET A 452 -23.54 16.71 2.89
N SER A 453 -23.51 16.46 4.21
CA SER A 453 -23.70 15.13 4.81
C SER A 453 -25.11 14.57 4.59
N ASP A 454 -26.11 15.44 4.60
CA ASP A 454 -27.52 15.11 4.77
C ASP A 454 -28.18 14.94 3.41
N ARG A 455 -27.80 15.75 2.42
CA ARG A 455 -28.06 15.46 0.99
C ARG A 455 -27.49 14.10 0.62
N LEU A 456 -26.23 13.82 0.97
CA LEU A 456 -25.59 12.53 0.75
C LEU A 456 -26.22 11.39 1.58
N ALA A 457 -26.92 11.67 2.68
CA ALA A 457 -27.64 10.67 3.47
C ALA A 457 -28.99 10.34 2.83
N ARG A 458 -29.76 11.35 2.39
CA ARG A 458 -31.02 11.16 1.66
C ARG A 458 -30.78 10.47 0.32
N GLU A 459 -29.78 10.90 -0.45
CA GLU A 459 -29.41 10.27 -1.74
C GLU A 459 -29.10 8.78 -1.55
N ARG A 460 -28.30 8.41 -0.55
CA ARG A 460 -28.04 7.00 -0.20
C ARG A 460 -29.29 6.26 0.27
N ALA A 461 -30.18 6.88 1.03
CA ALA A 461 -31.43 6.27 1.48
C ALA A 461 -32.40 6.04 0.30
N GLU A 462 -32.48 6.97 -0.66
CA GLU A 462 -33.23 6.81 -1.90
C GLU A 462 -32.62 5.74 -2.81
N GLU A 463 -31.29 5.69 -2.95
CA GLU A 463 -30.60 4.61 -3.67
C GLU A 463 -30.83 3.24 -3.01
N GLN A 464 -30.81 3.17 -1.68
CA GLN A 464 -31.11 1.94 -0.93
C GLN A 464 -32.56 1.51 -1.11
N ALA A 465 -33.52 2.42 -0.94
CA ALA A 465 -34.94 2.13 -1.17
C ALA A 465 -35.23 1.68 -2.62
N ARG A 466 -34.57 2.30 -3.61
CA ARG A 466 -34.64 1.86 -5.02
C ARG A 466 -34.02 0.46 -5.21
N GLN A 467 -32.89 0.17 -4.57
CA GLN A 467 -32.25 -1.15 -4.62
C GLN A 467 -33.10 -2.23 -3.93
N GLU A 468 -33.77 -1.92 -2.81
CA GLU A 468 -34.69 -2.82 -2.11
C GLU A 468 -35.96 -3.09 -2.92
N ALA A 469 -36.58 -2.06 -3.51
CA ALA A 469 -37.72 -2.24 -4.43
C ALA A 469 -37.34 -3.09 -5.65
N LEU A 470 -36.16 -2.82 -6.24
CA LEU A 470 -35.58 -3.64 -7.31
C LEU A 470 -35.15 -5.03 -6.85
N LEU A 471 -35.06 -5.32 -5.55
CA LEU A 471 -34.78 -6.64 -5.00
C LEU A 471 -36.09 -7.41 -4.74
N ARG A 472 -37.14 -6.75 -4.25
CA ARG A 472 -38.50 -7.32 -4.12
C ARG A 472 -39.08 -7.78 -5.46
N LYS A 473 -38.75 -7.09 -6.55
CA LYS A 473 -39.09 -7.50 -7.93
C LYS A 473 -38.15 -8.57 -8.55
N ARG A 474 -37.24 -9.18 -7.80
CA ARG A 474 -36.41 -10.33 -8.26
C ARG A 474 -37.00 -11.67 -7.81
N SER A 475 -36.54 -12.75 -8.41
CA SER A 475 -36.87 -14.13 -8.01
C SER A 475 -36.63 -14.36 -6.50
N LYS A 476 -37.48 -15.20 -5.88
CA LYS A 476 -37.35 -15.59 -4.46
C LYS A 476 -35.96 -16.18 -4.15
N VAL A 477 -35.31 -16.80 -5.14
CA VAL A 477 -33.94 -17.35 -5.06
C VAL A 477 -32.90 -16.25 -4.85
N LEU A 478 -33.00 -15.15 -5.61
CA LEU A 478 -32.13 -13.98 -5.45
C LEU A 478 -32.42 -13.22 -4.15
N GLN A 479 -33.69 -13.06 -3.77
CA GLN A 479 -34.09 -12.40 -2.52
C GLN A 479 -33.48 -13.12 -1.30
N ARG A 480 -33.53 -14.46 -1.29
CA ARG A 480 -33.03 -15.32 -0.20
C ARG A 480 -31.54 -15.67 -0.34
N SER A 481 -30.84 -15.12 -1.34
CA SER A 481 -29.42 -15.39 -1.65
C SER A 481 -29.06 -16.88 -1.75
N LEU A 482 -29.98 -17.70 -2.28
CA LEU A 482 -29.81 -19.15 -2.39
C LEU A 482 -28.83 -19.54 -3.52
N PRO A 483 -28.17 -20.71 -3.42
CA PRO A 483 -27.27 -21.20 -4.48
C PRO A 483 -28.04 -21.44 -5.78
N ARG A 484 -27.48 -20.96 -6.90
CA ARG A 484 -28.07 -21.11 -8.24
C ARG A 484 -27.27 -22.07 -9.11
N PRO A 485 -27.92 -22.83 -10.02
CA PRO A 485 -27.21 -23.69 -10.95
C PRO A 485 -26.33 -22.84 -11.88
N PRO A 486 -25.06 -23.22 -12.11
CA PRO A 486 -24.21 -22.51 -13.08
C PRO A 486 -24.76 -22.72 -14.49
N ALA A 487 -24.49 -21.78 -15.41
CA ALA A 487 -25.02 -21.81 -16.78
C ALA A 487 -24.81 -23.15 -17.52
N ALA A 488 -23.68 -23.84 -17.30
CA ALA A 488 -23.43 -25.17 -17.88
C ALA A 488 -24.37 -26.27 -17.36
N SER A 489 -24.92 -26.12 -16.14
CA SER A 489 -25.98 -26.99 -15.61
C SER A 489 -27.36 -26.57 -16.09
N VAL A 490 -27.60 -25.28 -16.33
CA VAL A 490 -28.86 -24.80 -16.95
C VAL A 490 -29.01 -25.32 -18.37
N GLU A 491 -27.93 -25.39 -19.15
CA GLU A 491 -27.93 -26.05 -20.47
C GLU A 491 -28.29 -27.55 -20.39
N ILE A 492 -27.82 -28.26 -19.35
CA ILE A 492 -28.20 -29.67 -19.12
C ILE A 492 -29.69 -29.76 -18.76
N LEU A 493 -30.20 -28.89 -17.87
CA LEU A 493 -31.61 -28.83 -17.51
C LEU A 493 -32.50 -28.49 -18.72
N ARG A 494 -32.08 -27.54 -19.56
CA ARG A 494 -32.73 -27.20 -20.83
C ARG A 494 -32.85 -28.41 -21.74
N GLN A 495 -31.77 -29.20 -21.87
CA GLN A 495 -31.81 -30.43 -22.66
C GLN A 495 -32.65 -31.55 -22.03
N SER A 496 -32.68 -31.73 -20.72
CA SER A 496 -33.51 -32.77 -20.09
C SER A 496 -35.01 -32.43 -20.12
N LEU A 497 -35.38 -31.16 -19.85
CA LEU A 497 -36.78 -30.74 -19.81
C LEU A 497 -37.39 -30.70 -21.21
N ILE A 498 -36.67 -30.16 -22.20
CA ILE A 498 -37.20 -30.06 -23.58
C ILE A 498 -37.21 -31.41 -24.30
N LYS A 499 -36.19 -32.26 -24.13
CA LYS A 499 -36.17 -33.61 -24.77
C LYS A 499 -37.21 -34.57 -24.17
N GLY A 500 -37.77 -34.26 -23.01
CA GLY A 500 -38.96 -34.95 -22.48
C GLY A 500 -40.15 -34.91 -23.44
N GLY A 501 -40.24 -33.90 -24.31
CA GLY A 501 -41.24 -33.79 -25.37
C GLY A 501 -40.98 -34.68 -26.59
N GLU A 502 -39.73 -34.87 -27.01
CA GLU A 502 -39.38 -35.63 -28.24
C GLU A 502 -39.72 -37.13 -28.13
N SER A 503 -39.87 -37.64 -26.91
CA SER A 503 -40.28 -39.03 -26.64
C SER A 503 -41.80 -39.20 -26.43
N ARG A 504 -42.60 -38.14 -26.55
CA ARG A 504 -44.07 -38.20 -26.43
C ARG A 504 -44.69 -38.76 -27.71
N SER A 505 -45.64 -39.68 -27.56
CA SER A 505 -46.29 -40.35 -28.69
C SER A 505 -47.15 -39.37 -29.48
N THR A 506 -46.79 -39.10 -30.74
CA THR A 506 -47.52 -38.21 -31.67
C THR A 506 -48.97 -38.65 -31.96
N PHE A 507 -49.39 -39.80 -31.44
CA PHE A 507 -50.74 -40.37 -31.60
C PHE A 507 -51.73 -39.93 -30.50
N VAL A 508 -51.25 -39.37 -29.38
CA VAL A 508 -52.08 -38.95 -28.24
C VAL A 508 -51.85 -37.45 -27.98
N PRO A 509 -52.90 -36.59 -27.96
CA PRO A 509 -52.73 -35.19 -27.61
C PRO A 509 -52.36 -35.05 -26.13
N PRO A 510 -51.44 -34.13 -25.75
CA PRO A 510 -51.04 -33.95 -24.36
C PRO A 510 -52.22 -33.49 -23.51
N THR A 511 -52.31 -33.99 -22.28
CA THR A 511 -53.34 -33.58 -21.32
C THR A 511 -53.17 -32.13 -20.88
N SER A 512 -54.21 -31.52 -20.32
CA SER A 512 -54.14 -30.15 -19.79
C SER A 512 -53.12 -30.00 -18.65
N LEU A 513 -52.84 -31.07 -17.91
CA LEU A 513 -51.79 -31.09 -16.88
C LEU A 513 -50.40 -31.07 -17.53
N GLU A 514 -50.15 -31.94 -18.52
CA GLU A 514 -48.87 -31.97 -19.24
C GLU A 514 -48.57 -30.68 -20.00
N GLN A 515 -49.60 -29.96 -20.46
CA GLN A 515 -49.47 -28.64 -21.08
C GLN A 515 -49.13 -27.55 -20.04
N ALA A 516 -49.71 -27.62 -18.83
CA ALA A 516 -49.36 -26.72 -17.73
C ALA A 516 -47.91 -26.98 -17.26
N ASP A 517 -47.51 -28.24 -17.12
CA ASP A 517 -46.13 -28.63 -16.80
C ASP A 517 -45.13 -28.12 -17.85
N GLU A 518 -45.44 -28.21 -19.14
CA GLU A 518 -44.59 -27.66 -20.22
C GLU A 518 -44.40 -26.14 -20.07
N LEU A 519 -45.46 -25.39 -19.81
CA LEU A 519 -45.40 -23.93 -19.61
C LEU A 519 -44.57 -23.56 -18.36
N ILE A 520 -44.77 -24.25 -17.24
CA ILE A 520 -44.01 -24.02 -15.99
C ILE A 520 -42.52 -24.32 -16.21
N ASN A 521 -42.18 -25.39 -16.94
CA ASN A 521 -40.79 -25.73 -17.26
C ASN A 521 -40.14 -24.72 -18.21
N GLU A 522 -40.88 -24.18 -19.19
CA GLU A 522 -40.38 -23.08 -20.03
C GLU A 522 -40.13 -21.80 -19.22
N GLU A 523 -41.04 -21.40 -18.33
CA GLU A 523 -40.86 -20.21 -17.49
C GLU A 523 -39.66 -20.37 -16.55
N LEU A 524 -39.54 -21.54 -15.89
CA LEU A 524 -38.41 -21.88 -15.03
C LEU A 524 -37.07 -21.74 -15.76
N LEU A 525 -36.97 -22.24 -17.00
CA LEU A 525 -35.77 -22.09 -17.82
C LEU A 525 -35.48 -20.62 -18.17
N ARG A 526 -36.50 -19.85 -18.61
CA ARG A 526 -36.35 -18.41 -18.91
C ARG A 526 -35.89 -17.62 -17.69
N LEU A 527 -36.43 -17.90 -16.51
CA LEU A 527 -36.03 -17.28 -15.24
C LEU A 527 -34.59 -17.64 -14.84
N LEU A 528 -34.18 -18.91 -14.97
CA LEU A 528 -32.81 -19.35 -14.68
C LEU A 528 -31.77 -18.77 -15.65
N GLU A 529 -32.14 -18.57 -16.92
CA GLU A 529 -31.29 -17.94 -17.93
C GLU A 529 -31.17 -16.42 -17.68
N HIS A 530 -32.29 -15.73 -17.44
CA HIS A 530 -32.33 -14.32 -17.02
C HIS A 530 -31.48 -14.07 -15.77
N ASP A 531 -31.67 -14.84 -14.69
CA ASP A 531 -30.98 -14.61 -13.42
C ASP A 531 -29.48 -14.88 -13.53
N ASN A 532 -29.05 -15.87 -14.31
CA ASN A 532 -27.63 -16.11 -14.56
C ASN A 532 -26.98 -15.05 -15.46
N ALA A 533 -27.70 -14.52 -16.45
CA ALA A 533 -27.20 -13.47 -17.34
C ALA A 533 -27.12 -12.09 -16.65
N LYS A 534 -28.16 -11.74 -15.89
CA LYS A 534 -28.33 -10.42 -15.23
C LYS A 534 -27.61 -10.32 -13.89
N TYR A 535 -27.49 -11.43 -13.17
CA TYR A 535 -26.86 -11.52 -11.85
C TYR A 535 -25.84 -12.68 -11.81
N PRO A 536 -24.72 -12.61 -12.54
CA PRO A 536 -23.76 -13.70 -12.62
C PRO A 536 -23.11 -14.05 -11.27
N LEU A 537 -22.80 -15.33 -11.07
CA LEU A 537 -22.17 -15.84 -9.85
C LEU A 537 -20.68 -15.43 -9.77
N ASP A 538 -20.21 -14.94 -8.62
CA ASP A 538 -18.83 -14.45 -8.39
C ASP A 538 -17.71 -15.41 -8.83
N GLY A 539 -17.98 -16.71 -8.75
CA GLY A 539 -17.06 -17.76 -9.20
C GLY A 539 -16.74 -17.70 -10.70
N GLN A 540 -17.65 -17.21 -11.55
CA GLN A 540 -17.42 -16.98 -12.97
C GLN A 540 -16.48 -15.79 -13.18
N ILE A 541 -16.77 -14.67 -12.50
CA ILE A 541 -16.04 -13.39 -12.59
C ILE A 541 -14.54 -13.57 -12.30
N GLN A 542 -14.16 -14.50 -11.42
CA GLN A 542 -12.76 -14.84 -11.15
C GLN A 542 -12.14 -15.87 -12.11
N ARG A 543 -12.94 -16.74 -12.74
CA ARG A 543 -12.46 -17.77 -13.68
C ARG A 543 -12.17 -17.18 -15.06
N GLU A 544 -13.05 -16.34 -15.57
CA GLU A 544 -12.85 -15.63 -16.85
C GLU A 544 -11.59 -14.76 -16.81
N LYS A 545 -11.41 -13.98 -15.74
CA LYS A 545 -10.22 -13.14 -15.51
C LYS A 545 -8.92 -13.94 -15.35
N LYS A 546 -8.95 -15.27 -15.25
CA LYS A 546 -7.77 -16.15 -15.16
C LYS A 546 -7.48 -16.97 -16.43
N LYS A 547 -8.46 -17.19 -17.32
CA LYS A 547 -8.21 -17.79 -18.65
C LYS A 547 -8.09 -16.67 -19.69
N GLY A 548 -6.85 -16.34 -20.07
CA GLY A 548 -6.52 -15.28 -21.03
C GLY A 548 -6.91 -15.56 -22.49
N SER A 549 -8.16 -15.93 -22.77
CA SER A 549 -8.68 -16.07 -24.13
C SER A 549 -9.15 -14.71 -24.65
N LYS A 550 -8.40 -14.10 -25.58
CA LYS A 550 -8.73 -12.78 -26.17
C LYS A 550 -9.75 -12.89 -27.32
N ARG A 551 -10.85 -13.61 -27.14
CA ARG A 551 -11.96 -13.68 -28.11
C ARG A 551 -13.29 -13.64 -27.34
N GLN A 552 -14.20 -12.78 -27.80
CA GLN A 552 -15.52 -12.47 -27.21
C GLN A 552 -15.45 -11.91 -25.77
N ALA A 553 -15.43 -10.58 -25.66
CA ALA A 553 -15.52 -9.84 -24.39
C ALA A 553 -16.34 -8.54 -24.50
N ASN A 554 -17.04 -8.33 -25.63
CA ASN A 554 -17.72 -7.08 -26.00
C ASN A 554 -19.20 -7.26 -26.38
N ALA A 555 -19.75 -8.47 -26.26
CA ALA A 555 -21.19 -8.63 -26.10
C ALA A 555 -21.47 -8.52 -24.59
N ALA A 556 -22.42 -7.66 -24.19
CA ALA A 556 -23.11 -7.92 -22.93
C ALA A 556 -23.81 -9.29 -23.07
N PRO A 557 -23.89 -10.11 -22.01
CA PRO A 557 -24.68 -11.33 -22.10
C PRO A 557 -26.11 -10.93 -22.50
N PHE A 558 -26.64 -11.54 -23.55
CA PHE A 558 -28.05 -11.37 -23.91
C PHE A 558 -28.87 -11.86 -22.71
N VAL A 559 -29.48 -10.93 -21.99
CA VAL A 559 -30.40 -11.23 -20.89
C VAL A 559 -31.76 -11.46 -21.54
N PRO A 560 -32.35 -12.68 -21.46
CA PRO A 560 -33.71 -12.88 -21.89
C PRO A 560 -34.63 -11.92 -21.13
N GLU A 561 -35.44 -11.15 -21.87
CA GLU A 561 -36.44 -10.28 -21.25
C GLU A 561 -37.54 -11.15 -20.64
N ILE A 562 -37.84 -10.90 -19.36
CA ILE A 562 -38.93 -11.54 -18.62
C ILE A 562 -40.04 -10.52 -18.39
N GLU A 563 -41.26 -11.01 -18.20
CA GLU A 563 -42.42 -10.16 -17.94
C GLU A 563 -42.29 -9.41 -16.60
N GLY A 564 -42.74 -8.16 -16.58
CA GLY A 564 -42.39 -7.16 -15.58
C GLY A 564 -43.50 -6.84 -14.59
N PHE A 565 -43.93 -7.82 -13.80
CA PHE A 565 -45.03 -7.70 -12.84
C PHE A 565 -44.83 -6.64 -11.75
N ASP A 566 -45.93 -6.14 -11.19
CA ASP A 566 -45.97 -5.17 -10.08
C ASP A 566 -46.00 -5.81 -8.69
N GLU A 567 -45.59 -5.05 -7.67
CA GLU A 567 -45.52 -5.55 -6.27
C GLU A 567 -46.92 -5.85 -5.69
N HIS A 568 -48.00 -5.46 -6.36
CA HIS A 568 -49.36 -5.89 -6.04
C HIS A 568 -49.64 -7.29 -6.61
N GLU A 569 -49.46 -7.46 -7.93
CA GLU A 569 -49.70 -8.71 -8.66
C GLU A 569 -48.89 -9.87 -8.08
N LEU A 570 -47.62 -9.63 -7.76
CA LEU A 570 -46.75 -10.63 -7.12
C LEU A 570 -47.19 -11.03 -5.71
N LYS A 571 -47.91 -10.15 -4.98
CA LYS A 571 -48.50 -10.47 -3.66
C LYS A 571 -49.81 -11.23 -3.81
N GLU A 572 -50.66 -10.79 -4.74
CA GLU A 572 -51.93 -11.42 -5.04
C GLU A 572 -51.72 -12.88 -5.50
N ALA A 573 -50.81 -13.09 -6.45
CA ALA A 573 -50.38 -14.42 -6.88
C ALA A 573 -49.77 -15.25 -5.73
N SER A 574 -49.06 -14.63 -4.78
CA SER A 574 -48.58 -15.36 -3.60
C SER A 574 -49.70 -15.79 -2.65
N SER A 575 -50.78 -15.00 -2.51
CA SER A 575 -51.98 -15.41 -1.75
C SER A 575 -52.65 -16.61 -2.41
N MET A 576 -52.88 -16.56 -3.73
CA MET A 576 -53.49 -17.67 -4.47
C MET A 576 -52.71 -18.98 -4.30
N VAL A 577 -51.37 -18.93 -4.36
CA VAL A 577 -50.51 -20.10 -4.14
C VAL A 577 -50.53 -20.57 -2.68
N GLU A 578 -50.58 -19.66 -1.71
CA GLU A 578 -50.70 -20.04 -0.28
C GLU A 578 -52.09 -20.63 0.06
N GLU A 579 -53.15 -20.19 -0.63
CA GLU A 579 -54.49 -20.77 -0.56
C GLU A 579 -54.56 -22.16 -1.24
N GLU A 580 -53.93 -22.32 -2.41
CA GLU A 580 -53.82 -23.61 -3.10
C GLU A 580 -53.00 -24.63 -2.30
N ILE A 581 -51.89 -24.22 -1.68
CA ILE A 581 -51.10 -25.08 -0.79
C ILE A 581 -51.93 -25.55 0.42
N GLN A 582 -52.78 -24.70 0.98
CA GLN A 582 -53.71 -25.09 2.05
C GLN A 582 -54.75 -26.10 1.56
N TYR A 583 -55.35 -25.87 0.38
CA TYR A 583 -56.30 -26.79 -0.24
C TYR A 583 -55.66 -28.16 -0.55
N LEU A 584 -54.46 -28.19 -1.12
CA LEU A 584 -53.73 -29.42 -1.42
C LEU A 584 -53.34 -30.19 -0.15
N ARG A 585 -52.95 -29.48 0.92
CA ARG A 585 -52.65 -30.09 2.23
C ARG A 585 -53.88 -30.78 2.84
N VAL A 586 -55.07 -30.19 2.69
CA VAL A 586 -56.36 -30.80 3.06
C VAL A 586 -56.65 -32.01 2.16
N ALA A 587 -56.62 -31.84 0.84
CA ALA A 587 -56.99 -32.86 -0.14
C ALA A 587 -56.10 -34.12 -0.08
N MET A 588 -54.82 -33.96 0.27
CA MET A 588 -53.86 -35.07 0.43
C MET A 588 -53.86 -35.66 1.86
N GLY A 589 -54.61 -35.09 2.81
CA GLY A 589 -54.75 -35.60 4.18
C GLY A 589 -53.65 -35.15 5.17
N HIS A 590 -52.72 -34.29 4.76
CA HIS A 590 -51.58 -33.81 5.56
C HIS A 590 -51.94 -32.65 6.50
N GLU A 591 -53.21 -32.46 6.86
CA GLU A 591 -53.68 -31.36 7.73
C GLU A 591 -52.91 -31.29 9.05
N ASN A 592 -52.65 -32.45 9.67
CA ASN A 592 -52.06 -32.55 11.02
C ASN A 592 -50.52 -32.67 11.02
N GLU A 593 -49.87 -32.73 9.86
CA GLU A 593 -48.42 -32.94 9.77
C GLU A 593 -47.64 -31.64 10.03
N SER A 594 -46.49 -31.74 10.71
CA SER A 594 -45.67 -30.56 10.98
C SER A 594 -44.77 -30.23 9.79
N PHE A 595 -44.32 -28.96 9.72
CA PHE A 595 -43.31 -28.57 8.74
C PHE A 595 -41.99 -29.34 8.92
N GLU A 596 -41.65 -29.78 10.14
CA GLU A 596 -40.48 -30.62 10.37
C GLU A 596 -40.63 -32.02 9.76
N ASP A 597 -41.85 -32.57 9.72
CA ASP A 597 -42.11 -33.90 9.14
C ASP A 597 -42.06 -33.85 7.61
N PHE A 598 -42.51 -32.74 7.01
CA PHE A 598 -42.25 -32.44 5.60
C PHE A 598 -40.74 -32.31 5.29
N VAL A 599 -39.96 -31.64 6.15
CA VAL A 599 -38.50 -31.56 5.96
C VAL A 599 -37.85 -32.95 6.07
N LYS A 600 -38.25 -33.79 7.03
CA LYS A 600 -37.76 -35.17 7.16
C LYS A 600 -38.08 -36.02 5.93
N SER A 601 -39.27 -35.89 5.34
CA SER A 601 -39.64 -36.65 4.14
C SER A 601 -38.96 -36.13 2.88
N HIS A 602 -38.83 -34.80 2.73
CA HIS A 602 -38.02 -34.16 1.70
C HIS A 602 -36.56 -34.65 1.73
N ASP A 603 -35.92 -34.62 2.90
CA ASP A 603 -34.52 -34.98 3.06
C ASP A 603 -34.31 -36.48 2.79
N ALA A 604 -35.22 -37.35 3.24
CA ALA A 604 -35.20 -38.78 2.91
C ALA A 604 -35.36 -39.05 1.40
N CYS A 605 -36.22 -38.30 0.70
CA CYS A 605 -36.33 -38.36 -0.76
C CYS A 605 -35.08 -37.82 -1.46
N GLN A 606 -34.39 -36.84 -0.88
CA GLN A 606 -33.12 -36.33 -1.40
C GLN A 606 -31.95 -37.28 -1.15
N GLU A 607 -31.94 -38.04 -0.06
CA GLU A 607 -30.97 -39.12 0.21
C GLU A 607 -31.16 -40.33 -0.72
N ASP A 608 -32.39 -40.63 -1.15
CA ASP A 608 -32.66 -41.70 -2.14
C ASP A 608 -32.29 -41.28 -3.59
N LEU A 609 -31.96 -40.01 -3.88
CA LEU A 609 -31.65 -39.54 -5.23
C LEU A 609 -30.16 -39.72 -5.60
N MET A 610 -29.84 -40.78 -6.34
CA MET A 610 -28.51 -41.01 -6.92
C MET A 610 -28.41 -40.59 -8.39
N PHE A 611 -27.20 -40.19 -8.82
CA PHE A 611 -26.88 -39.91 -10.22
C PHE A 611 -26.36 -41.18 -10.91
N PHE A 612 -27.03 -41.60 -12.00
CA PHE A 612 -26.67 -42.78 -12.77
C PHE A 612 -25.88 -42.40 -14.04
N PRO A 613 -24.57 -42.71 -14.12
CA PRO A 613 -23.73 -42.31 -15.24
C PRO A 613 -24.14 -42.95 -16.58
N THR A 614 -24.81 -44.11 -16.51
CA THR A 614 -25.35 -44.87 -17.66
C THR A 614 -26.39 -44.06 -18.43
N ASN A 615 -27.29 -43.38 -17.73
CA ASN A 615 -28.38 -42.59 -18.30
C ASN A 615 -28.10 -41.06 -18.26
N ASN A 616 -26.99 -40.65 -17.62
CA ASN A 616 -26.64 -39.26 -17.35
C ASN A 616 -27.78 -38.47 -16.64
N SER A 617 -28.50 -39.14 -15.75
CA SER A 617 -29.67 -38.61 -15.05
C SER A 617 -29.64 -38.96 -13.56
N TYR A 618 -30.39 -38.20 -12.75
CA TYR A 618 -30.73 -38.62 -11.39
C TYR A 618 -31.89 -39.63 -11.41
N GLY A 619 -32.00 -40.43 -10.36
CA GLY A 619 -33.10 -41.37 -10.14
C GLY A 619 -33.08 -41.96 -8.73
N LEU A 620 -34.16 -42.66 -8.38
CA LEU A 620 -34.36 -43.23 -7.06
C LEU A 620 -33.52 -44.49 -6.84
N ALA A 621 -32.71 -44.50 -5.77
CA ALA A 621 -31.90 -45.62 -5.34
C ALA A 621 -32.78 -46.79 -4.87
N SER A 622 -33.92 -46.53 -4.22
CA SER A 622 -34.92 -47.55 -3.90
C SER A 622 -35.32 -48.41 -5.11
N VAL A 623 -35.43 -47.81 -6.31
CA VAL A 623 -35.84 -48.47 -7.56
C VAL A 623 -34.66 -49.05 -8.34
N ALA A 624 -33.46 -48.48 -8.22
CA ALA A 624 -32.31 -48.82 -9.07
C ALA A 624 -31.68 -50.21 -8.78
N GLY A 625 -31.16 -50.84 -9.84
CA GLY A 625 -30.42 -52.11 -9.75
C GLY A 625 -29.07 -51.98 -9.04
N ASN A 626 -28.59 -53.07 -8.45
CA ASN A 626 -27.32 -53.08 -7.72
C ASN A 626 -26.10 -52.74 -8.61
N ALA A 627 -26.16 -53.03 -9.91
CA ALA A 627 -25.11 -52.66 -10.86
C ALA A 627 -25.05 -51.13 -11.07
N ASP A 628 -26.21 -50.49 -11.28
CA ASP A 628 -26.32 -49.03 -11.46
C ASP A 628 -25.93 -48.28 -10.19
N LYS A 629 -26.32 -48.79 -9.01
CA LYS A 629 -25.87 -48.29 -7.69
C LYS A 629 -24.35 -48.32 -7.56
N ILE A 630 -23.70 -49.43 -7.94
CA ILE A 630 -22.24 -49.55 -7.91
C ILE A 630 -21.60 -48.54 -8.89
N SER A 631 -22.17 -48.34 -10.08
CA SER A 631 -21.70 -47.35 -11.04
C SER A 631 -21.84 -45.91 -10.54
N ALA A 632 -22.98 -45.57 -9.92
CA ALA A 632 -23.23 -44.27 -9.30
C ALA A 632 -22.21 -43.97 -8.18
N LEU A 633 -22.03 -44.90 -7.25
CA LEU A 633 -21.08 -44.77 -6.13
C LEU A 633 -19.61 -44.70 -6.61
N GLN A 634 -19.24 -45.43 -7.66
CA GLN A 634 -17.91 -45.33 -8.28
C GLN A 634 -17.69 -43.95 -8.91
N HIS A 635 -18.68 -43.41 -9.62
CA HIS A 635 -18.61 -42.07 -10.20
C HIS A 635 -18.56 -40.97 -9.13
N GLU A 636 -19.35 -41.10 -8.05
CA GLU A 636 -19.28 -40.19 -6.91
C GLU A 636 -17.90 -40.24 -6.24
N PHE A 637 -17.37 -41.44 -5.95
CA PHE A 637 -16.03 -41.60 -5.39
C PHE A 637 -14.95 -40.97 -6.28
N GLU A 638 -15.03 -41.13 -7.60
CA GLU A 638 -14.14 -40.44 -8.54
C GLU A 638 -14.27 -38.92 -8.46
N MET A 639 -15.49 -38.38 -8.34
CA MET A 639 -15.74 -36.94 -8.23
C MET A 639 -15.25 -36.37 -6.90
N LEU A 640 -15.44 -37.08 -5.79
CA LEU A 640 -14.89 -36.74 -4.48
C LEU A 640 -13.37 -36.78 -4.48
N LYS A 641 -12.75 -37.81 -5.08
CA LYS A 641 -11.30 -37.89 -5.26
C LYS A 641 -10.75 -36.72 -6.09
N LYS A 642 -11.38 -36.39 -7.21
CA LYS A 642 -11.00 -35.23 -8.06
C LYS A 642 -11.11 -33.89 -7.28
N ARG A 643 -12.16 -33.72 -6.46
CA ARG A 643 -12.30 -32.55 -5.56
C ARG A 643 -11.19 -32.51 -4.51
N MET A 644 -10.93 -33.62 -3.82
CA MET A 644 -9.88 -33.77 -2.81
C MET A 644 -8.50 -33.45 -3.39
N ASP A 645 -8.15 -34.00 -4.55
CA ASP A 645 -6.87 -33.73 -5.22
C ASP A 645 -6.72 -32.22 -5.54
N ASP A 646 -7.77 -31.58 -6.05
CA ASP A 646 -7.74 -30.14 -6.34
C ASP A 646 -7.74 -29.27 -5.08
N GLU A 647 -8.29 -29.75 -3.96
CA GLU A 647 -8.27 -29.05 -2.67
C GLU A 647 -6.95 -29.22 -1.95
N ALA A 648 -6.31 -30.39 -2.00
CA ALA A 648 -4.93 -30.58 -1.59
C ALA A 648 -3.97 -29.67 -2.39
N LYS A 649 -4.18 -29.52 -3.71
CA LYS A 649 -3.41 -28.55 -4.53
C LYS A 649 -3.69 -27.09 -4.15
N LYS A 650 -4.91 -26.72 -3.74
CA LYS A 650 -5.24 -25.37 -3.22
C LYS A 650 -4.58 -25.14 -1.86
N ALA A 651 -4.74 -26.08 -0.92
CA ALA A 651 -4.20 -26.06 0.43
C ALA A 651 -2.67 -25.94 0.41
N SER A 652 -1.98 -26.81 -0.34
CA SER A 652 -0.52 -26.76 -0.50
C SER A 652 -0.02 -25.39 -1.02
N ARG A 653 -0.72 -24.78 -1.99
CA ARG A 653 -0.39 -23.42 -2.48
C ARG A 653 -0.67 -22.32 -1.44
N LEU A 654 -1.74 -22.45 -0.65
CA LEU A 654 -2.05 -21.52 0.43
C LEU A 654 -1.05 -21.66 1.58
N GLU A 655 -0.69 -22.88 1.97
CA GLU A 655 0.39 -23.16 2.92
C GLU A 655 1.72 -22.59 2.45
N GLN A 656 2.13 -22.83 1.20
CA GLN A 656 3.37 -22.26 0.66
C GLN A 656 3.35 -20.72 0.72
N LYS A 657 2.21 -20.10 0.39
CA LYS A 657 2.03 -18.64 0.48
C LYS A 657 2.05 -18.14 1.92
N ILE A 658 1.40 -18.85 2.85
CA ILE A 658 1.39 -18.52 4.28
C ILE A 658 2.81 -18.65 4.83
N LYS A 659 3.44 -19.83 4.68
CA LYS A 659 4.82 -20.12 5.10
C LYS A 659 5.79 -19.04 4.61
N LEU A 660 5.74 -18.64 3.34
CA LEU A 660 6.59 -17.56 2.79
C LEU A 660 6.33 -16.20 3.44
N LEU A 661 5.08 -15.87 3.78
CA LEU A 661 4.70 -14.62 4.44
C LEU A 661 4.93 -14.64 5.97
N THR A 662 4.95 -15.82 6.60
CA THR A 662 5.10 -16.00 8.06
C THR A 662 6.48 -16.48 8.49
N GLN A 663 7.41 -16.77 7.57
CA GLN A 663 8.76 -17.29 7.87
C GLN A 663 9.70 -16.34 8.66
N GLY A 664 9.24 -15.13 8.98
CA GLY A 664 9.90 -14.19 9.89
C GLY A 664 9.04 -13.80 11.10
N TYR A 665 7.96 -14.55 11.35
CA TYR A 665 7.05 -14.43 12.50
C TYR A 665 6.89 -15.75 13.26
N GLN A 666 7.27 -16.88 12.64
CA GLN A 666 7.65 -18.15 13.29
C GLN A 666 9.17 -18.22 13.38
#